data_AF-A0A810PZK0-F1
#
_entry.id   AF-A0A810PZK0-F1
#
_cell.length_a   1.000
_cell.length_b   1.000
_cell.length_c   1.000
_cell.angle_alpha   90.00
_cell.angle_beta   90.00
_cell.angle_gamma   90.00
#
_symmetry.space_group_name_H-M   'P 1'
#
loop_
_entity.id
_entity.type
_entity.pdbx_description
1 polymer ?
#
loop_
_entity_poly.entity_id
_entity_poly.type
_entity_poly.pdbx_seq_one_letter_code
_entity_poly.pdbx_strand_id
1 'polypeptide(L)'
;MNKRVLRKFAIPSNSPNPKNGIFCADQVKYVVRTAIKNIDHQRTLVLYIYAKESVLAGNHTPRWTMFQQKGGYITLCTDDKGTRWQQSMFENLGKDYFFRDKCSFYSQADERRVTRYCQSEKQKGFESLCLFQLDLLRKKQRENELKKQRRIIERMKPVGALPRDIKGFMHRETLPHYIFYDYAKGKAPKNAYCTACKHNVSVAEAKHNGEGVCPHCKRKITFKSRGRRGYIVDRSTAQVIQRLGSNEMIIRFVKAYRRYPKSDTSEFHVYENARLFLQWDGSKIIASESYYYGYSRDRITPWHPGDRPVFSRWYYNFEADCCGYLYHRNLDSELKGTPWQYSALKEYYAGDPTPLYAGQYLQKYLRYPMLEYLVKLKLYRLATYVAYGDIGGARYYDDSVLNSKGKTVTEVLGVGKKYIPLLQTIDPGPNQLTMIKAFLRDNIRPDLELMKWCSKNDIGEEAYITVPLRYMTPHKLMRYATEQFATHRKTSYYAPGYYSMREMMSDYKDYLCMCELLEHDMKSSFVLFPNDLKAEHDRVNDMSRNDVSQAYDRRIAKMFEGLQHRYGYTQMGFVVIPPHSAKEITQEGDKLHHCVGRYVKDVVKNNTTILFIRKASAPKKPYCTVEVKHGDVIQARIQNNVVPPPKVKRFIESWKENVLYAPALERAA
;
A
#
# COMPACT_ATOMS: atom_id res chain seq x y z
N MET A 1 -20.66 40.00 16.07
CA MET A 1 -20.22 41.37 16.43
C MET A 1 -20.18 42.24 15.19
N ASN A 2 -20.87 43.38 15.21
CA ASN A 2 -20.92 44.29 14.07
C ASN A 2 -19.60 45.10 13.94
N LYS A 3 -18.73 44.68 13.00
CA LYS A 3 -17.42 45.31 12.76
C LYS A 3 -17.52 46.81 12.45
N ARG A 4 -18.57 47.26 11.75
CA ARG A 4 -18.77 48.66 11.38
C ARG A 4 -19.02 49.53 12.61
N VAL A 5 -19.81 49.03 13.56
CA VAL A 5 -20.09 49.72 14.82
C VAL A 5 -18.86 49.73 15.73
N LEU A 6 -18.19 48.58 15.89
CA LEU A 6 -17.00 48.47 16.73
C LEU A 6 -15.86 49.42 16.31
N ARG A 7 -15.68 49.61 15.00
CA ARG A 7 -14.62 50.50 14.46
C ARG A 7 -14.73 51.93 14.99
N LYS A 8 -15.95 52.42 15.30
CA LYS A 8 -16.17 53.76 15.90
C LYS A 8 -15.56 53.90 17.30
N PHE A 9 -15.27 52.80 17.97
CA PHE A 9 -14.69 52.73 19.32
C PHE A 9 -13.24 52.23 19.30
N ALA A 10 -12.60 52.13 18.13
CA ALA A 10 -11.25 51.59 18.01
C ALA A 10 -10.16 52.55 18.50
N ILE A 11 -10.44 53.85 18.56
CA ILE A 11 -9.48 54.87 18.99
C ILE A 11 -10.04 55.52 20.26
N PRO A 12 -9.30 55.52 21.38
CA PRO A 12 -9.74 56.18 22.60
C PRO A 12 -9.61 57.70 22.47
N SER A 13 -10.42 58.45 23.23
CA SER A 13 -10.44 59.91 23.19
C SER A 13 -9.15 60.56 23.72
N ASN A 14 -8.42 59.87 24.61
CA ASN A 14 -7.23 60.40 25.26
C ASN A 14 -6.03 59.51 24.92
N SER A 15 -4.89 60.12 24.60
CA SER A 15 -3.62 59.44 24.34
C SER A 15 -2.91 59.01 25.63
N PRO A 16 -2.07 57.95 25.62
CA PRO A 16 -1.18 57.64 26.74
C PRO A 16 -0.16 58.76 26.95
N ASN A 17 0.25 59.00 28.21
CA ASN A 17 1.33 59.93 28.52
C ASN A 17 2.69 59.22 28.37
N PRO A 18 3.56 59.61 27.42
CA PRO A 18 4.86 58.96 27.24
C PRO A 18 5.80 59.07 28.45
N LYS A 19 5.58 60.06 29.33
CA LYS A 19 6.33 60.24 30.59
C LYS A 19 5.91 59.28 31.71
N ASN A 20 4.93 58.40 31.48
CA ASN A 20 4.55 57.40 32.48
C ASN A 20 5.68 56.37 32.63
N GLY A 21 6.10 56.09 33.88
CA GLY A 21 7.21 55.19 34.17
C GLY A 21 7.07 53.77 33.60
N ILE A 22 5.87 53.34 33.23
CA ILE A 22 5.65 52.05 32.55
C ILE A 22 6.34 51.96 31.18
N PHE A 23 6.55 53.09 30.51
CA PHE A 23 7.28 53.16 29.24
C PHE A 23 8.81 53.09 29.43
N CYS A 24 9.31 53.18 30.66
CA CYS A 24 10.73 53.00 30.98
C CYS A 24 11.10 51.55 31.32
N ALA A 25 10.12 50.64 31.41
CA ALA A 25 10.35 49.24 31.75
C ALA A 25 10.78 48.41 30.52
N ASP A 26 11.99 47.84 30.55
CA ASP A 26 12.57 47.08 29.44
C ASP A 26 11.79 45.81 29.09
N GLN A 27 11.27 45.13 30.11
CA GLN A 27 10.50 43.91 29.97
C GLN A 27 9.13 44.11 29.29
N VAL A 28 8.63 45.35 29.24
CA VAL A 28 7.32 45.70 28.65
C VAL A 28 7.51 46.07 27.18
N LYS A 29 6.90 45.31 26.26
CA LYS A 29 6.80 45.67 24.84
C LYS A 29 5.48 46.36 24.50
N TYR A 30 4.42 45.99 25.19
CA TYR A 30 3.08 46.50 24.93
C TYR A 30 2.42 47.05 26.19
N VAL A 31 1.77 48.20 26.07
CA VAL A 31 1.05 48.85 27.17
C VAL A 31 -0.44 48.81 26.87
N VAL A 32 -1.24 48.34 27.82
CA VAL A 32 -2.67 48.10 27.64
C VAL A 32 -3.51 49.06 28.48
N ARG A 33 -4.35 49.83 27.81
CA ARG A 33 -5.40 50.65 28.42
C ARG A 33 -6.74 50.02 28.16
N THR A 34 -7.69 50.20 29.06
CA THR A 34 -8.99 49.54 28.94
C THR A 34 -10.15 50.52 29.13
N ALA A 35 -11.33 50.13 28.64
CA ALA A 35 -12.57 50.86 28.86
C ALA A 35 -13.75 49.88 28.88
N ILE A 36 -14.83 50.23 29.59
CA ILE A 36 -16.13 49.59 29.40
C ILE A 36 -16.99 50.50 28.55
N LYS A 37 -17.56 49.96 27.48
CA LYS A 37 -18.49 50.66 26.58
C LYS A 37 -19.71 49.79 26.34
N ASN A 38 -20.89 50.39 26.27
CA ASN A 38 -22.09 49.71 25.78
C ASN A 38 -22.10 49.87 24.26
N ILE A 39 -21.77 48.80 23.53
CA ILE A 39 -21.70 48.79 22.07
C ILE A 39 -22.71 47.77 21.57
N ASP A 40 -23.64 48.21 20.71
CA ASP A 40 -24.65 47.33 20.12
C ASP A 40 -25.47 46.61 21.22
N HIS A 41 -25.93 47.39 22.21
CA HIS A 41 -26.66 46.93 23.40
C HIS A 41 -25.91 45.92 24.29
N GLN A 42 -24.61 45.69 24.05
CA GLN A 42 -23.77 44.81 24.86
C GLN A 42 -22.68 45.56 25.61
N ARG A 43 -22.58 45.29 26.92
CA ARG A 43 -21.46 45.71 27.75
C ARG A 43 -20.19 45.06 27.20
N THR A 44 -19.26 45.88 26.72
CA THR A 44 -18.04 45.46 26.01
C THR A 44 -16.83 46.01 26.74
N LEU A 45 -15.88 45.13 27.09
CA LEU A 45 -14.54 45.51 27.52
C LEU A 45 -13.68 45.78 26.28
N VAL A 46 -13.19 47.00 26.15
CA VAL A 46 -12.29 47.40 25.06
C VAL A 46 -10.87 47.48 25.62
N LEU A 47 -9.92 46.77 25.00
CA LEU A 47 -8.50 46.84 25.32
C LEU A 47 -7.77 47.53 24.16
N TYR A 48 -7.18 48.68 24.45
CA TYR A 48 -6.30 49.43 23.56
C TYR A 48 -4.87 49.04 23.86
N ILE A 49 -4.22 48.35 22.92
CA ILE A 49 -2.91 47.73 23.10
C ILE A 49 -1.92 48.52 22.24
N TYR A 50 -1.03 49.24 22.91
CA TYR A 50 -0.04 50.12 22.30
C TYR A 50 1.32 49.43 22.24
N ALA A 51 2.02 49.54 21.13
CA ALA A 51 3.44 49.21 21.09
C ALA A 51 4.23 50.32 21.80
N LYS A 52 5.07 49.94 22.78
CA LYS A 52 5.88 50.87 23.59
C LYS A 52 6.69 51.81 22.69
N GLU A 53 7.41 51.24 21.73
CA GLU A 53 8.25 51.96 20.77
C GLU A 53 7.45 52.98 19.94
N SER A 54 6.24 52.61 19.49
CA SER A 54 5.39 53.52 18.72
C SER A 54 4.94 54.73 19.54
N VAL A 55 4.59 54.53 20.82
CA VAL A 55 4.19 55.63 21.70
C VAL A 55 5.37 56.56 21.98
N LEU A 56 6.57 56.00 22.23
CA LEU A 56 7.79 56.79 22.44
C LEU A 56 8.20 57.57 21.19
N ALA A 57 7.90 57.05 20.00
CA ALA A 57 8.09 57.73 18.72
C ALA A 57 6.96 58.75 18.38
N GLY A 58 6.03 59.03 19.30
CA GLY A 58 4.94 59.99 19.12
C GLY A 58 3.69 59.45 18.40
N ASN A 59 3.69 58.17 17.99
CA ASN A 59 2.50 57.53 17.43
C ASN A 59 1.62 56.92 18.53
N HIS A 60 0.53 57.60 18.84
CA HIS A 60 -0.41 57.22 19.89
C HIS A 60 -1.59 56.39 19.39
N THR A 61 -1.46 55.73 18.24
CA THR A 61 -2.49 54.81 17.72
C THR A 61 -2.32 53.42 18.33
N PRO A 62 -3.38 52.78 18.87
CA PRO A 62 -3.30 51.40 19.32
C PRO A 62 -2.94 50.46 18.17
N ARG A 63 -1.91 49.62 18.36
CA ARG A 63 -1.54 48.56 17.40
C ARG A 63 -2.63 47.50 17.31
N TRP A 64 -3.27 47.20 18.44
CA TRP A 64 -4.46 46.38 18.49
C TRP A 64 -5.54 47.04 19.36
N THR A 65 -6.79 46.93 18.92
CA THR A 65 -7.95 47.22 19.76
C THR A 65 -8.83 45.99 19.82
N MET A 66 -8.85 45.35 21.00
CA MET A 66 -9.65 44.16 21.26
C MET A 66 -10.98 44.55 21.87
N PHE A 67 -12.05 44.01 21.31
CA PHE A 67 -13.41 44.13 21.81
C PHE A 67 -13.83 42.79 22.41
N GLN A 68 -13.89 42.73 23.74
CA GLN A 68 -14.31 41.56 24.51
C GLN A 68 -15.76 41.75 24.96
N GLN A 69 -16.67 40.90 24.49
CA GLN A 69 -18.06 40.79 24.95
C GLN A 69 -18.26 39.49 25.74
N LYS A 70 -19.40 39.32 26.41
CA LYS A 70 -19.68 38.05 27.11
C LYS A 70 -19.74 36.84 26.16
N GLY A 71 -20.18 37.04 24.92
CA GLY A 71 -20.36 35.97 23.93
C GLY A 71 -19.18 35.71 23.00
N GLY A 72 -18.08 36.46 23.12
CA GLY A 72 -16.95 36.34 22.20
C GLY A 72 -16.01 37.55 22.24
N TYR A 73 -15.05 37.56 21.33
CA TYR A 73 -14.13 38.70 21.15
C TYR A 73 -13.71 38.85 19.68
N ILE A 74 -13.27 40.06 19.34
CA ILE A 74 -12.66 40.36 18.04
C ILE A 74 -11.67 41.52 18.20
N THR A 75 -10.58 41.48 17.44
CA THR A 75 -9.50 42.48 17.54
C THR A 75 -9.31 43.19 16.22
N LEU A 76 -9.26 44.52 16.24
CA LEU A 76 -8.81 45.32 15.11
C LEU A 76 -7.30 45.54 15.25
N CYS A 77 -6.52 45.09 14.27
CA CYS A 77 -5.09 45.35 14.19
C CYS A 77 -4.86 46.52 13.22
N THR A 78 -3.99 47.44 13.61
CA THR A 78 -3.56 48.59 12.83
C THR A 78 -2.03 48.56 12.77
N ASP A 79 -1.48 48.42 11.57
CA ASP A 79 -0.04 48.52 11.31
C ASP A 79 0.20 49.14 9.92
N ASP A 80 1.45 49.12 9.46
CA ASP A 80 1.88 49.73 8.19
C ASP A 80 1.16 49.15 6.96
N LYS A 81 0.50 47.99 7.10
CA LYS A 81 -0.30 47.34 6.05
C LYS A 81 -1.78 47.75 6.10
N GLY A 82 -2.15 48.68 6.97
CA GLY A 82 -3.51 49.15 7.18
C GLY A 82 -4.25 48.38 8.28
N THR A 83 -5.60 48.45 8.25
CA THR A 83 -6.45 47.89 9.31
C THR A 83 -7.05 46.54 8.94
N ARG A 84 -6.93 45.54 9.84
CA ARG A 84 -7.49 44.19 9.64
C ARG A 84 -8.12 43.64 10.91
N TRP A 85 -9.17 42.83 10.77
CA TRP A 85 -9.84 42.16 11.88
C TRP A 85 -9.25 40.77 12.15
N GLN A 86 -9.10 40.41 13.42
CA GLN A 86 -8.56 39.14 13.91
C GLN A 86 -9.48 38.53 14.97
N GLN A 87 -9.49 37.20 15.07
CA GLN A 87 -10.27 36.44 16.06
C GLN A 87 -9.38 35.65 17.03
N SER A 88 -8.09 36.01 17.12
CA SER A 88 -7.15 35.40 18.06
C SER A 88 -7.45 35.83 19.49
N MET A 89 -7.22 34.91 20.44
CA MET A 89 -7.14 35.23 21.86
C MET A 89 -6.06 36.28 22.12
N PHE A 90 -6.15 36.98 23.25
CA PHE A 90 -5.18 37.98 23.68
C PHE A 90 -3.75 37.42 23.72
N GLU A 91 -3.58 36.22 24.30
CA GLU A 91 -2.29 35.52 24.37
C GLU A 91 -1.66 35.19 23.01
N ASN A 92 -2.47 35.19 21.94
CA ASN A 92 -2.06 34.82 20.59
C ASN A 92 -2.05 36.03 19.63
N LEU A 93 -1.94 37.25 20.16
CA LEU A 93 -1.73 38.45 19.35
C LEU A 93 -0.24 38.59 18.97
N GLY A 94 0.03 39.06 17.76
CA GLY A 94 1.40 39.24 17.28
C GLY A 94 2.13 37.92 16.98
N LYS A 95 3.47 37.96 17.08
CA LYS A 95 4.36 36.80 16.85
C LYS A 95 5.14 36.38 18.09
N ASP A 96 5.00 37.12 19.19
CA ASP A 96 5.72 36.83 20.43
C ASP A 96 5.12 35.58 21.09
N TYR A 97 5.98 34.64 21.50
CA TYR A 97 5.57 33.58 22.42
C TYR A 97 5.24 34.20 23.78
N PHE A 98 4.15 33.74 24.40
CA PHE A 98 3.63 34.29 25.66
C PHE A 98 3.40 35.81 25.58
N PHE A 99 2.57 36.24 24.61
CA PHE A 99 2.32 37.65 24.34
C PHE A 99 1.97 38.46 25.59
N ARG A 100 1.22 37.86 26.51
CA ARG A 100 0.83 38.50 27.78
C ARG A 100 2.03 38.90 28.61
N ASP A 101 3.09 38.10 28.65
CA ASP A 101 4.26 38.35 29.49
C ASP A 101 5.10 39.53 28.95
N LYS A 102 4.77 40.02 27.75
CA LYS A 102 5.31 41.26 27.15
C LYS A 102 4.39 42.45 27.32
N CYS A 103 3.24 42.27 27.96
CA CYS A 103 2.24 43.30 28.17
C CYS A 103 2.24 43.79 29.62
N SER A 104 1.93 45.08 29.80
CA SER A 104 1.57 45.61 31.12
C SER A 104 0.34 46.50 31.04
N PHE A 105 -0.44 46.57 32.12
CA PHE A 105 -1.54 47.53 32.22
C PHE A 105 -0.99 48.94 32.44
N TYR A 106 -1.60 49.92 31.78
CA TYR A 106 -1.23 51.32 31.95
C TYR A 106 -1.49 51.84 33.38
N SER A 107 -2.46 51.24 34.08
CA SER A 107 -2.79 51.57 35.48
C SER A 107 -3.42 50.39 36.22
N GLN A 108 -3.39 50.42 37.56
CA GLN A 108 -4.10 49.45 38.40
C GLN A 108 -5.62 49.51 38.18
N ALA A 109 -6.17 50.66 37.75
CA ALA A 109 -7.58 50.78 37.39
C ALA A 109 -7.92 49.96 36.14
N ASP A 110 -7.01 49.88 35.17
CA ASP A 110 -7.18 49.05 33.97
C ASP A 110 -7.19 47.56 34.33
N GLU A 111 -6.23 47.11 35.14
CA GLU A 111 -6.19 45.73 35.61
C GLU A 111 -7.45 45.34 36.39
N ARG A 112 -7.89 46.18 37.33
CA ARG A 112 -9.13 45.96 38.11
C ARG A 112 -10.35 45.91 37.20
N ARG A 113 -10.39 46.72 36.14
CA ARG A 113 -11.49 46.72 35.17
C ARG A 113 -11.57 45.41 34.40
N VAL A 114 -10.44 44.88 33.91
CA VAL A 114 -10.39 43.56 33.25
C VAL A 114 -10.81 42.46 34.20
N THR A 115 -10.24 42.44 35.41
CA THR A 115 -10.52 41.43 36.44
C THR A 115 -12.01 41.38 36.78
N ARG A 116 -12.62 42.54 37.07
CA ARG A 116 -14.06 42.64 37.39
C ARG A 116 -14.94 42.26 36.20
N TYR A 117 -14.54 42.61 34.98
CA TYR A 117 -15.30 42.26 33.79
C TYR A 117 -15.33 40.75 33.55
N CYS A 118 -14.19 40.07 33.75
CA CYS A 118 -14.06 38.62 33.54
C CYS A 118 -14.65 37.80 34.70
N GLN A 119 -15.01 38.44 35.82
CA GLN A 119 -15.65 37.80 37.00
C GLN A 119 -14.87 36.60 37.55
N SER A 120 -13.53 36.68 37.51
CA SER A 120 -12.64 35.64 38.04
C SER A 120 -12.32 35.89 39.51
N GLU A 121 -12.57 34.91 40.37
CA GLU A 121 -12.28 34.99 41.82
C GLU A 121 -10.81 34.72 42.15
N LYS A 122 -10.13 33.88 41.36
CA LYS A 122 -8.76 33.41 41.64
C LYS A 122 -7.69 34.16 40.85
N GLN A 123 -7.97 34.44 39.58
CA GLN A 123 -7.02 35.10 38.68
C GLN A 123 -7.35 36.56 38.43
N LYS A 124 -6.32 37.38 38.22
CA LYS A 124 -6.41 38.83 38.01
C LYS A 124 -5.89 39.23 36.62
N GLY A 125 -6.23 40.45 36.20
CA GLY A 125 -5.65 41.09 35.03
C GLY A 125 -5.76 40.25 33.76
N PHE A 126 -4.66 40.13 33.03
CA PHE A 126 -4.61 39.38 31.77
C PHE A 126 -4.90 37.89 31.94
N GLU A 127 -4.52 37.28 33.07
CA GLU A 127 -4.80 35.86 33.30
C GLU A 127 -6.30 35.58 33.37
N SER A 128 -7.05 36.47 34.04
CA SER A 128 -8.52 36.39 34.06
C SER A 128 -9.14 36.50 32.66
N LEU A 129 -8.57 37.35 31.80
CA LEU A 129 -9.00 37.50 30.41
C LEU A 129 -8.68 36.26 29.57
N CYS A 130 -7.45 35.74 29.67
CA CYS A 130 -7.04 34.56 28.91
C CYS A 130 -7.87 33.34 29.29
N LEU A 131 -8.17 33.13 30.58
CA LEU A 131 -9.09 32.08 31.03
C LEU A 131 -10.50 32.27 30.48
N PHE A 132 -11.05 33.49 30.57
CA PHE A 132 -12.39 33.78 30.03
C PHE A 132 -12.48 33.49 28.53
N GLN A 133 -11.47 33.89 27.77
CA GLN A 133 -11.40 33.62 26.33
C GLN A 133 -11.20 32.13 26.01
N LEU A 134 -10.44 31.40 26.85
CA LEU A 134 -10.23 29.96 26.71
C LEU A 134 -11.53 29.20 26.95
N ASP A 135 -12.34 29.59 27.94
CA ASP A 135 -13.63 28.96 28.22
C ASP A 135 -14.63 29.19 27.08
N LEU A 136 -14.65 30.39 26.49
CA LEU A 136 -15.42 30.67 25.28
C LEU A 136 -14.99 29.80 24.10
N LEU A 137 -13.68 29.61 23.92
CA LEU A 137 -13.13 28.74 22.88
C LEU A 137 -13.55 27.28 23.11
N ARG A 138 -13.40 26.76 24.33
CA ARG A 138 -13.79 25.40 24.72
C ARG A 138 -15.29 25.16 24.51
N LYS A 139 -16.14 26.13 24.89
CA LYS A 139 -17.59 26.07 24.66
C LYS A 139 -17.91 25.97 23.17
N LYS A 140 -17.31 26.84 22.34
CA LYS A 140 -17.49 26.82 20.89
C LYS A 140 -16.97 25.53 20.24
N GLN A 141 -15.84 25.01 20.70
CA GLN A 141 -15.32 23.71 20.26
C GLN A 141 -16.29 22.58 20.59
N ARG A 142 -16.84 22.56 21.81
CA ARG A 142 -17.85 21.57 22.23
C ARG A 142 -19.13 21.66 21.39
N GLU A 143 -19.64 22.86 21.11
CA GLU A 143 -20.81 23.07 20.24
C GLU A 143 -20.55 22.58 18.81
N ASN A 144 -19.39 22.90 18.24
CA ASN A 144 -18.99 22.42 16.92
C ASN A 144 -18.83 20.89 16.88
N GLU A 145 -18.24 20.30 17.92
CA GLU A 145 -18.08 18.86 18.04
C GLU A 145 -19.44 18.16 18.18
N LEU A 146 -20.36 18.69 18.98
CA LEU A 146 -21.74 18.21 19.05
C LEU A 146 -22.46 18.31 17.70
N LYS A 147 -22.27 19.41 16.95
CA LYS A 147 -22.84 19.55 15.60
C LYS A 147 -22.27 18.50 14.63
N LYS A 148 -20.97 18.20 14.69
CA LYS A 148 -20.35 17.12 13.92
C LYS A 148 -20.91 15.75 14.33
N GLN A 149 -21.00 15.47 15.63
CA GLN A 149 -21.54 14.21 16.14
C GLN A 149 -23.00 13.99 15.75
N ARG A 150 -23.84 15.03 15.76
CA ARG A 150 -25.22 14.95 15.25
C ARG A 150 -25.27 14.57 13.77
N ARG A 151 -24.40 15.13 12.92
CA ARG A 151 -24.30 14.73 11.50
C ARG A 151 -23.93 13.26 11.34
N ILE A 152 -23.04 12.75 12.19
CA ILE A 152 -22.69 11.32 12.19
C ILE A 152 -23.90 10.48 12.59
N ILE A 153 -24.67 10.87 13.61
CA ILE A 153 -25.91 10.15 13.99
C ILE A 153 -26.86 10.09 12.80
N GLU A 154 -27.11 11.21 12.12
CA GLU A 154 -27.95 11.23 10.91
C GLU A 154 -27.40 10.31 9.81
N ARG A 155 -26.08 10.32 9.57
CA ARG A 155 -25.42 9.46 8.57
C ARG A 155 -25.60 7.96 8.84
N MET A 156 -25.72 7.57 10.11
CA MET A 156 -25.86 6.18 10.54
C MET A 156 -27.31 5.67 10.56
N LYS A 157 -28.32 6.56 10.51
CA LYS A 157 -29.75 6.19 10.51
C LYS A 157 -30.17 5.19 9.41
N PRO A 158 -29.75 5.33 8.14
CA PRO A 158 -30.19 4.40 7.09
C PRO A 158 -29.52 3.03 7.16
N VAL A 159 -28.51 2.84 8.03
CA VAL A 159 -27.78 1.57 8.13
C VAL A 159 -28.63 0.54 8.88
N GLY A 160 -29.12 -0.47 8.15
CA GLY A 160 -29.92 -1.55 8.70
C GLY A 160 -29.16 -2.51 9.62
N ALA A 161 -29.86 -3.54 10.09
CA ALA A 161 -29.27 -4.59 10.91
C ALA A 161 -28.24 -5.43 10.13
N LEU A 162 -27.27 -6.01 10.84
CA LEU A 162 -26.40 -7.04 10.27
C LEU A 162 -27.22 -8.30 9.95
N PRO A 163 -26.76 -9.15 9.02
CA PRO A 163 -27.38 -10.45 8.76
C PRO A 163 -27.53 -11.25 10.05
N ARG A 164 -28.72 -11.86 10.25
CA ARG A 164 -29.05 -12.59 11.50
C ARG A 164 -28.04 -13.68 11.84
N ASP A 165 -27.49 -14.35 10.84
CA ASP A 165 -26.51 -15.43 11.01
C ASP A 165 -25.05 -14.93 11.12
N ILE A 166 -24.75 -13.62 11.19
CA ILE A 166 -23.35 -13.15 11.23
C ILE A 166 -22.55 -13.76 12.39
N LYS A 167 -23.16 -13.91 13.58
CA LYS A 167 -22.54 -14.54 14.74
C LYS A 167 -22.29 -16.04 14.52
N GLY A 168 -23.21 -16.71 13.83
CA GLY A 168 -23.11 -18.13 13.48
C GLY A 168 -22.05 -18.38 12.41
N PHE A 169 -22.03 -17.57 11.35
CA PHE A 169 -21.00 -17.55 10.32
C PHE A 169 -19.60 -17.43 10.93
N MET A 170 -19.37 -16.40 11.75
CA MET A 170 -18.07 -16.22 12.40
C MET A 170 -17.73 -17.37 13.34
N HIS A 171 -18.72 -17.98 13.99
CA HIS A 171 -18.47 -19.15 14.82
C HIS A 171 -17.96 -20.34 14.01
N ARG A 172 -18.59 -20.61 12.85
CA ARG A 172 -18.44 -21.84 12.07
C ARG A 172 -17.32 -21.79 11.04
N GLU A 173 -17.02 -20.62 10.49
CA GLU A 173 -16.22 -20.49 9.26
C GLU A 173 -14.97 -19.63 9.42
N THR A 174 -14.96 -18.70 10.38
CA THR A 174 -13.88 -17.70 10.47
C THR A 174 -12.98 -17.86 11.69
N LEU A 175 -13.38 -18.69 12.66
CA LEU A 175 -12.66 -18.95 13.91
C LEU A 175 -12.22 -20.41 13.99
N PRO A 176 -11.07 -20.70 14.63
CA PRO A 176 -10.62 -22.06 14.86
C PRO A 176 -11.55 -22.80 15.83
N HIS A 177 -11.46 -24.12 15.77
CA HIS A 177 -12.17 -25.04 16.65
C HIS A 177 -11.21 -26.04 17.26
N TYR A 178 -11.57 -26.55 18.44
CA TYR A 178 -10.70 -27.36 19.27
C TYR A 178 -11.38 -28.64 19.72
N ILE A 179 -10.57 -29.64 20.03
CA ILE A 179 -10.96 -30.70 20.95
C ILE A 179 -10.12 -30.54 22.22
N PHE A 180 -10.81 -30.33 23.33
CA PHE A 180 -10.22 -30.28 24.66
C PHE A 180 -10.24 -31.67 25.27
N TYR A 181 -9.12 -32.11 25.84
CA TYR A 181 -8.99 -33.48 26.34
C TYR A 181 -8.08 -33.57 27.56
N ASP A 182 -8.27 -34.63 28.35
CA ASP A 182 -7.40 -34.97 29.46
C ASP A 182 -6.31 -35.93 28.98
N TYR A 183 -5.06 -35.57 29.24
CA TYR A 183 -3.91 -36.38 28.85
C TYR A 183 -3.78 -37.59 29.77
N ALA A 184 -3.60 -38.77 29.17
CA ALA A 184 -3.26 -39.99 29.89
C ALA A 184 -2.05 -40.64 29.21
N LYS A 185 -0.97 -40.86 29.96
CA LYS A 185 0.28 -41.44 29.42
C LYS A 185 0.01 -42.86 28.89
N GLY A 186 0.35 -43.11 27.63
CA GLY A 186 0.20 -44.42 26.99
C GLY A 186 -1.25 -44.90 26.82
N LYS A 187 -2.24 -44.01 26.93
CA LYS A 187 -3.67 -44.34 26.79
C LYS A 187 -4.37 -43.33 25.89
N ALA A 188 -5.53 -43.71 25.37
CA ALA A 188 -6.39 -42.80 24.61
C ALA A 188 -6.78 -41.56 25.44
N PRO A 189 -6.91 -40.38 24.80
CA PRO A 189 -7.44 -39.17 25.41
C PRO A 189 -8.76 -39.40 26.15
N LYS A 190 -8.86 -38.88 27.38
CA LYS A 190 -10.09 -38.96 28.18
C LYS A 190 -10.89 -37.66 28.10
N ASN A 191 -12.21 -37.77 28.33
CA ASN A 191 -13.15 -36.64 28.43
C ASN A 191 -12.98 -35.63 27.29
N ALA A 192 -12.84 -36.10 26.06
CA ALA A 192 -12.63 -35.22 24.93
C ALA A 192 -13.92 -34.47 24.59
N TYR A 193 -13.83 -33.14 24.45
CA TYR A 193 -14.94 -32.23 24.19
C TYR A 193 -14.66 -31.39 22.96
N CYS A 194 -15.57 -31.40 21.98
CA CYS A 194 -15.41 -30.63 20.75
C CYS A 194 -16.05 -29.25 20.87
N THR A 195 -15.29 -28.18 20.66
CA THR A 195 -15.81 -26.79 20.72
C THR A 195 -16.62 -26.37 19.50
N ALA A 196 -16.62 -27.16 18.42
CA ALA A 196 -17.43 -26.90 17.23
C ALA A 196 -18.87 -27.38 17.41
N CYS A 197 -19.07 -28.67 17.73
CA CYS A 197 -20.41 -29.22 17.94
C CYS A 197 -20.89 -29.15 19.38
N LYS A 198 -20.00 -28.85 20.34
CA LYS A 198 -20.31 -28.80 21.79
C LYS A 198 -20.73 -30.14 22.38
N HIS A 199 -20.16 -31.23 21.87
CA HIS A 199 -20.41 -32.59 22.36
C HIS A 199 -19.13 -33.22 22.90
N ASN A 200 -19.29 -34.10 23.88
CA ASN A 200 -18.25 -35.05 24.25
C ASN A 200 -18.06 -36.05 23.11
N VAL A 201 -16.80 -36.40 22.83
CA VAL A 201 -16.40 -37.24 21.71
C VAL A 201 -15.32 -38.23 22.15
N SER A 202 -15.28 -39.40 21.53
CA SER A 202 -14.21 -40.38 21.74
C SER A 202 -13.13 -40.20 20.67
N VAL A 203 -11.88 -40.02 21.09
CA VAL A 203 -10.74 -39.81 20.19
C VAL A 203 -9.69 -40.86 20.50
N ALA A 204 -9.19 -41.56 19.47
CA ALA A 204 -8.19 -42.61 19.65
C ALA A 204 -6.82 -42.03 20.06
N GLU A 205 -6.38 -40.98 19.37
CA GLU A 205 -5.10 -40.33 19.62
C GLU A 205 -5.23 -38.80 19.52
N ALA A 206 -4.55 -38.09 20.41
CA ALA A 206 -4.49 -36.62 20.38
C ALA A 206 -3.12 -36.12 20.81
N LYS A 207 -2.45 -35.38 19.93
CA LYS A 207 -1.22 -34.64 20.23
C LYS A 207 -1.56 -33.20 20.53
N HIS A 208 -1.06 -32.64 21.63
CA HIS A 208 -1.28 -31.22 21.95
C HIS A 208 -0.75 -30.33 20.81
N ASN A 209 -1.56 -29.39 20.34
CA ASN A 209 -1.37 -28.56 19.15
C ASN A 209 -1.35 -29.32 17.81
N GLY A 210 -1.63 -30.62 17.81
CA GLY A 210 -1.82 -31.40 16.60
C GLY A 210 -3.16 -31.09 15.94
N GLU A 211 -3.20 -31.20 14.62
CA GLU A 211 -4.43 -31.11 13.83
C GLU A 211 -5.22 -32.42 13.89
N GLY A 212 -6.53 -32.34 13.68
CA GLY A 212 -7.39 -33.50 13.60
C GLY A 212 -8.76 -33.17 13.03
N VAL A 213 -9.61 -34.19 13.03
CA VAL A 213 -11.01 -34.08 12.60
C VAL A 213 -11.90 -34.57 13.73
N CYS A 214 -12.94 -33.80 14.05
CA CYS A 214 -13.91 -34.23 15.05
C CYS A 214 -14.66 -35.49 14.55
N PRO A 215 -14.71 -36.59 15.32
CA PRO A 215 -15.40 -37.79 14.89
C PRO A 215 -16.92 -37.62 14.79
N HIS A 216 -17.50 -36.67 15.54
CA HIS A 216 -18.92 -36.36 15.54
C HIS A 216 -19.32 -35.43 14.39
N CYS A 217 -18.81 -34.18 14.36
CA CYS A 217 -19.23 -33.19 13.36
C CYS A 217 -18.32 -33.09 12.13
N LYS A 218 -17.28 -33.93 12.03
CA LYS A 218 -16.32 -33.98 10.91
C LYS A 218 -15.58 -32.68 10.61
N ARG A 219 -15.64 -31.69 11.51
CA ARG A 219 -14.93 -30.42 11.36
C ARG A 219 -13.45 -30.58 11.67
N LYS A 220 -12.60 -29.90 10.91
CA LYS A 220 -11.17 -29.75 11.22
C LYS A 220 -11.02 -29.01 12.55
N ILE A 221 -10.13 -29.50 13.40
CA ILE A 221 -9.89 -29.01 14.76
C ILE A 221 -8.40 -29.04 15.10
N THR A 222 -8.04 -28.34 16.18
CA THR A 222 -6.73 -28.51 16.84
C THR A 222 -6.94 -29.15 18.22
N PHE A 223 -6.16 -30.17 18.53
CA PHE A 223 -6.21 -30.82 19.85
C PHE A 223 -5.50 -29.98 20.90
N LYS A 224 -6.15 -29.78 22.05
CA LYS A 224 -5.65 -28.95 23.14
C LYS A 224 -5.84 -29.67 24.48
N SER A 225 -4.77 -30.28 24.99
CA SER A 225 -4.77 -30.87 26.34
C SER A 225 -5.12 -29.82 27.41
N ARG A 226 -6.05 -30.14 28.32
CA ARG A 226 -6.49 -29.23 29.39
C ARG A 226 -5.34 -28.78 30.31
N GLY A 227 -4.41 -29.67 30.61
CA GLY A 227 -3.22 -29.37 31.43
C GLY A 227 -2.19 -28.46 30.74
N ARG A 228 -2.22 -28.33 29.41
CA ARG A 228 -1.21 -27.57 28.63
C ARG A 228 -1.77 -26.36 27.87
N ARG A 229 -3.09 -26.26 27.66
CA ARG A 229 -3.70 -25.27 26.76
C ARG A 229 -3.52 -23.80 27.15
N GLY A 230 -3.28 -23.52 28.43
CA GLY A 230 -3.24 -22.15 28.93
C GLY A 230 -4.53 -21.37 28.65
N TYR A 231 -4.38 -20.06 28.44
CA TYR A 231 -5.46 -19.17 28.02
C TYR A 231 -5.50 -19.09 26.49
N ILE A 232 -6.65 -19.35 25.86
CA ILE A 232 -6.78 -19.26 24.40
C ILE A 232 -7.59 -18.02 24.04
N VAL A 233 -7.04 -17.23 23.11
CA VAL A 233 -7.69 -16.06 22.51
C VAL A 233 -7.70 -16.21 21.00
N ASP A 234 -8.90 -16.30 20.45
CA ASP A 234 -9.10 -16.28 19.01
C ASP A 234 -9.80 -14.99 18.59
N ARG A 235 -9.35 -14.46 17.47
CA ARG A 235 -9.85 -13.23 16.89
C ARG A 235 -10.08 -13.43 15.41
N SER A 236 -11.13 -12.82 14.88
CA SER A 236 -11.45 -12.89 13.47
C SER A 236 -12.21 -11.64 13.02
N THR A 237 -12.05 -11.28 11.77
CA THR A 237 -12.77 -10.17 11.12
C THR A 237 -13.63 -10.75 10.01
N ALA A 238 -14.88 -10.31 9.91
CA ALA A 238 -15.76 -10.56 8.78
C ALA A 238 -16.16 -9.25 8.12
N GLN A 239 -16.45 -9.28 6.82
CA GLN A 239 -16.95 -8.16 6.04
C GLN A 239 -18.35 -8.48 5.52
N VAL A 240 -19.28 -7.57 5.73
CA VAL A 240 -20.64 -7.67 5.20
C VAL A 240 -20.87 -6.52 4.24
N ILE A 241 -21.23 -6.83 3.01
CA ILE A 241 -21.63 -5.84 2.00
C ILE A 241 -23.15 -5.72 2.03
N GLN A 242 -23.68 -4.50 2.08
CA GLN A 242 -25.11 -4.22 1.98
C GLN A 242 -25.35 -3.01 1.08
N ARG A 243 -26.44 -3.02 0.31
CA ARG A 243 -26.88 -1.91 -0.51
C ARG A 243 -27.60 -0.86 0.35
N LEU A 244 -27.32 0.41 0.11
CA LEU A 244 -27.97 1.56 0.73
C LEU A 244 -28.60 2.41 -0.38
N GLY A 245 -29.87 2.18 -0.69
CA GLY A 245 -30.56 2.91 -1.76
C GLY A 245 -30.06 2.56 -3.16
N SER A 246 -30.23 3.47 -4.12
CA SER A 246 -29.96 3.19 -5.54
C SER A 246 -28.47 3.19 -5.88
N ASN A 247 -27.71 4.16 -5.36
CA ASN A 247 -26.33 4.49 -5.78
C ASN A 247 -25.32 4.50 -4.62
N GLU A 248 -25.61 3.81 -3.52
CA GLU A 248 -24.70 3.70 -2.39
C GLU A 248 -24.69 2.27 -1.81
N MET A 249 -23.53 1.86 -1.29
CA MET A 249 -23.34 0.61 -0.59
C MET A 249 -22.49 0.83 0.65
N ILE A 250 -22.58 -0.11 1.58
CA ILE A 250 -21.79 -0.14 2.80
C ILE A 250 -21.05 -1.47 2.92
N ILE A 251 -19.77 -1.40 3.27
CA ILE A 251 -18.98 -2.53 3.75
C ILE A 251 -18.83 -2.37 5.26
N ARG A 252 -19.30 -3.36 6.00
CA ARG A 252 -19.30 -3.38 7.46
C ARG A 252 -18.27 -4.36 7.95
N PHE A 253 -17.36 -3.90 8.80
CA PHE A 253 -16.31 -4.72 9.39
C PHE A 253 -16.77 -5.20 10.76
N VAL A 254 -16.98 -6.51 10.88
CA VAL A 254 -17.48 -7.17 12.09
C VAL A 254 -16.35 -7.96 12.72
N LYS A 255 -16.09 -7.71 14.00
CA LYS A 255 -15.04 -8.37 14.77
C LYS A 255 -15.65 -9.45 15.64
N ALA A 256 -14.93 -10.57 15.74
CA ALA A 256 -15.21 -11.62 16.68
C ALA A 256 -14.04 -11.77 17.65
N TYR A 257 -14.39 -11.95 18.91
CA TYR A 257 -13.46 -12.27 19.97
C TYR A 257 -13.97 -13.52 20.69
N ARG A 258 -13.15 -14.57 20.74
CA ARG A 258 -13.43 -15.79 21.50
C ARG A 258 -12.34 -16.05 22.53
N ARG A 259 -12.73 -16.25 23.79
CA ARG A 259 -11.81 -16.56 24.90
C ARG A 259 -12.17 -17.89 25.53
N TYR A 260 -11.16 -18.67 25.86
CA TYR A 260 -11.28 -19.84 26.72
C TYR A 260 -10.42 -19.63 27.97
N PRO A 261 -11.00 -19.12 29.08
CA PRO A 261 -10.29 -18.86 30.33
C PRO A 261 -10.01 -20.16 31.09
N LYS A 262 -9.19 -21.05 30.52
CA LYS A 262 -8.98 -22.44 30.99
C LYS A 262 -10.29 -23.26 31.10
N SER A 263 -11.37 -22.82 30.46
CA SER A 263 -12.67 -23.50 30.41
C SER A 263 -12.90 -24.20 29.05
N ASP A 264 -13.79 -25.19 29.03
CA ASP A 264 -14.27 -25.82 27.80
C ASP A 264 -15.34 -24.98 27.09
N THR A 265 -16.00 -24.09 27.85
CA THR A 265 -16.92 -23.08 27.33
C THR A 265 -16.18 -21.78 27.02
N SER A 266 -16.60 -21.11 25.95
CA SER A 266 -16.00 -19.85 25.53
C SER A 266 -16.85 -18.63 25.89
N GLU A 267 -16.20 -17.53 26.24
CA GLU A 267 -16.77 -16.20 26.07
C GLU A 267 -16.69 -15.83 24.58
N PHE A 268 -17.82 -15.50 23.95
CA PHE A 268 -17.88 -15.23 22.51
C PHE A 268 -18.66 -13.96 22.19
N HIS A 269 -17.92 -12.96 21.75
CA HIS A 269 -18.43 -11.63 21.43
C HIS A 269 -18.27 -11.36 19.93
N VAL A 270 -19.31 -10.79 19.33
CA VAL A 270 -19.31 -10.32 17.95
C VAL A 270 -19.85 -8.91 17.95
N TYR A 271 -19.11 -7.98 17.35
CA TYR A 271 -19.45 -6.56 17.34
C TYR A 271 -19.03 -5.92 16.02
N GLU A 272 -19.81 -4.94 15.56
CA GLU A 272 -19.42 -4.12 14.43
C GLU A 272 -18.34 -3.11 14.87
N ASN A 273 -17.30 -2.94 14.06
CA ASN A 273 -16.12 -2.18 14.42
C ASN A 273 -15.83 -1.02 13.48
N ALA A 274 -16.13 -1.15 12.20
CA ALA A 274 -15.95 -0.10 11.21
C ALA A 274 -16.97 -0.21 10.07
N ARG A 275 -17.12 0.88 9.32
CA ARG A 275 -18.00 1.02 8.16
C ARG A 275 -17.25 1.77 7.07
N LEU A 276 -17.38 1.29 5.83
CA LEU A 276 -16.93 1.99 4.63
C LEU A 276 -18.15 2.19 3.72
N PHE A 277 -18.53 3.44 3.49
CA PHE A 277 -19.58 3.79 2.55
C PHE A 277 -18.96 4.11 1.20
N LEU A 278 -19.54 3.55 0.14
CA LEU A 278 -19.12 3.76 -1.24
C LEU A 278 -20.31 4.28 -2.04
N GLN A 279 -20.20 5.51 -2.54
CA GLN A 279 -21.15 6.10 -3.48
C GLN A 279 -20.59 6.03 -4.89
N TRP A 280 -21.45 5.72 -5.86
CA TRP A 280 -21.03 5.61 -7.25
C TRP A 280 -21.94 6.37 -8.21
N ASP A 281 -21.37 6.68 -9.37
CA ASP A 281 -22.08 7.13 -10.56
C ASP A 281 -21.49 6.41 -11.78
N GLY A 282 -22.37 5.76 -12.56
CA GLY A 282 -21.97 4.80 -13.59
C GLY A 282 -20.98 3.76 -13.04
N SER A 283 -19.80 3.66 -13.67
CA SER A 283 -18.72 2.74 -13.27
C SER A 283 -17.64 3.39 -12.41
N LYS A 284 -17.94 4.50 -11.72
CA LYS A 284 -16.96 5.25 -10.91
C LYS A 284 -17.45 5.46 -9.49
N ILE A 285 -16.55 5.26 -8.52
CA ILE A 285 -16.77 5.68 -7.14
C ILE A 285 -16.56 7.20 -7.08
N ILE A 286 -17.57 7.94 -6.61
CA ILE A 286 -17.55 9.41 -6.53
C ILE A 286 -17.31 9.90 -5.09
N ALA A 287 -17.66 9.10 -4.09
CA ALA A 287 -17.36 9.40 -2.69
C ALA A 287 -17.10 8.10 -1.91
N SER A 288 -16.20 8.20 -0.93
CA SER A 288 -15.84 7.13 -0.01
C SER A 288 -15.74 7.71 1.39
N GLU A 289 -16.53 7.19 2.32
CA GLU A 289 -16.52 7.64 3.72
C GLU A 289 -16.24 6.46 4.66
N SER A 290 -15.18 6.55 5.44
CA SER A 290 -14.88 5.59 6.50
C SER A 290 -15.40 6.09 7.85
N TYR A 291 -15.84 5.15 8.68
CA TYR A 291 -16.14 5.39 10.10
C TYR A 291 -15.68 4.20 10.93
N TYR A 292 -15.21 4.46 12.15
CA TYR A 292 -14.88 3.41 13.12
C TYR A 292 -15.63 3.59 14.44
N TYR A 293 -15.85 2.49 15.13
CA TYR A 293 -16.49 2.44 16.44
C TYR A 293 -15.48 2.79 17.54
N GLY A 294 -15.66 3.93 18.18
CA GLY A 294 -14.92 4.35 19.38
C GLY A 294 -15.58 3.85 20.66
N TYR A 295 -14.75 3.49 21.64
CA TYR A 295 -15.20 3.01 22.95
C TYR A 295 -15.36 4.12 23.99
N SER A 296 -15.07 5.37 23.60
CA SER A 296 -15.14 6.51 24.52
C SER A 296 -16.58 6.87 24.85
N ARG A 297 -16.83 7.20 26.13
CA ARG A 297 -18.16 7.53 26.67
C ARG A 297 -18.45 9.04 26.68
N ASP A 298 -17.52 9.87 26.21
CA ASP A 298 -17.61 11.33 26.21
C ASP A 298 -18.38 11.90 24.99
N ARG A 299 -18.84 11.04 24.07
CA ARG A 299 -19.50 11.42 22.82
C ARG A 299 -20.96 10.98 22.82
N ILE A 300 -21.81 11.72 22.09
CA ILE A 300 -23.22 11.36 21.88
C ILE A 300 -23.42 10.28 20.80
N THR A 301 -22.34 9.83 20.16
CA THR A 301 -22.31 8.71 19.21
C THR A 301 -21.00 7.95 19.36
N PRO A 302 -21.01 6.61 19.29
CA PRO A 302 -19.78 5.83 19.32
C PRO A 302 -19.01 5.93 17.99
N TRP A 303 -19.61 6.42 16.91
CA TRP A 303 -18.97 6.46 15.59
C TRP A 303 -18.05 7.66 15.40
N HIS A 304 -16.82 7.41 14.95
CA HIS A 304 -15.83 8.41 14.57
C HIS A 304 -15.64 8.41 13.05
N PRO A 305 -15.47 9.59 12.42
CA PRO A 305 -15.16 9.66 11.01
C PRO A 305 -13.69 9.28 10.75
N GLY A 306 -13.44 8.72 9.57
CA GLY A 306 -12.13 8.25 9.12
C GLY A 306 -11.85 6.79 9.48
N ASP A 307 -10.60 6.38 9.25
CA ASP A 307 -10.09 5.07 9.64
C ASP A 307 -9.61 5.07 11.09
N ARG A 308 -9.61 3.89 11.73
CA ARG A 308 -9.14 3.77 13.11
C ARG A 308 -7.64 4.11 13.20
N PRO A 309 -7.23 5.00 14.13
CA PRO A 309 -5.82 5.31 14.33
C PRO A 309 -5.00 4.07 14.71
N VAL A 310 -3.83 3.93 14.07
CA VAL A 310 -2.84 2.90 14.38
C VAL A 310 -1.73 3.51 15.23
N PHE A 311 -1.62 3.09 16.49
CA PHE A 311 -0.65 3.65 17.45
C PHE A 311 0.81 3.39 17.04
N SER A 312 1.11 2.22 16.47
CA SER A 312 2.43 1.88 15.94
C SER A 312 2.30 1.09 14.66
N ARG A 313 3.06 1.49 13.63
CA ARG A 313 3.14 0.77 12.34
C ARG A 313 3.96 -0.52 12.43
N TRP A 314 4.67 -0.74 13.53
CA TRP A 314 5.54 -1.91 13.74
C TRP A 314 4.83 -3.08 14.43
N TYR A 315 3.61 -2.87 14.94
CA TYR A 315 2.83 -3.89 15.62
C TYR A 315 1.48 -4.07 14.95
N TYR A 316 1.05 -5.33 14.85
CA TYR A 316 -0.28 -5.66 14.35
C TYR A 316 -1.39 -5.07 15.25
N ASN A 317 -2.37 -4.41 14.64
CA ASN A 317 -3.51 -3.83 15.34
C ASN A 317 -4.82 -4.45 14.85
N PHE A 318 -5.29 -5.47 15.58
CA PHE A 318 -6.51 -6.20 15.24
C PHE A 318 -7.74 -5.29 15.06
N GLU A 319 -7.86 -4.23 15.85
CA GLU A 319 -9.01 -3.32 15.79
C GLU A 319 -8.96 -2.39 14.57
N ALA A 320 -7.77 -2.09 14.05
CA ALA A 320 -7.61 -1.22 12.88
C ALA A 320 -7.52 -2.00 11.56
N ASP A 321 -7.15 -3.28 11.62
CA ASP A 321 -7.07 -4.16 10.46
C ASP A 321 -8.47 -4.40 9.86
N CYS A 322 -8.67 -4.05 8.59
CA CYS A 322 -9.95 -4.23 7.90
C CYS A 322 -9.98 -5.46 6.99
N CYS A 323 -8.89 -6.23 6.89
CA CYS A 323 -8.89 -7.51 6.19
C CYS A 323 -9.75 -8.52 6.96
N GLY A 324 -10.63 -9.23 6.25
CA GLY A 324 -11.57 -10.16 6.88
C GLY A 324 -12.22 -11.14 5.91
N TYR A 325 -12.79 -12.19 6.48
CA TYR A 325 -13.60 -13.18 5.77
C TYR A 325 -14.84 -12.52 5.18
N LEU A 326 -15.24 -12.91 3.97
CA LEU A 326 -16.39 -12.32 3.29
C LEU A 326 -17.69 -13.03 3.69
N TYR A 327 -18.65 -12.30 4.24
CA TYR A 327 -20.00 -12.84 4.41
C TYR A 327 -20.68 -12.93 3.04
N HIS A 328 -20.56 -14.09 2.41
CA HIS A 328 -20.89 -14.26 0.99
C HIS A 328 -22.36 -14.57 0.71
N ARG A 329 -23.19 -14.80 1.74
CA ARG A 329 -24.56 -15.34 1.59
C ARG A 329 -25.58 -14.34 1.07
N ASN A 330 -25.37 -13.04 1.24
CA ASN A 330 -26.27 -12.00 0.74
C ASN A 330 -25.77 -11.35 -0.57
N LEU A 331 -24.53 -11.63 -1.00
CA LEU A 331 -23.87 -10.87 -2.08
C LEU A 331 -24.67 -10.83 -3.38
N ASP A 332 -25.26 -11.95 -3.82
CA ASP A 332 -26.02 -11.99 -5.07
C ASP A 332 -27.16 -10.97 -5.07
N SER A 333 -27.83 -10.80 -3.92
CA SER A 333 -28.91 -9.83 -3.76
C SER A 333 -28.41 -8.39 -3.63
N GLU A 334 -27.33 -8.18 -2.90
CA GLU A 334 -26.81 -6.83 -2.59
C GLU A 334 -26.07 -6.21 -3.77
N LEU A 335 -25.42 -7.03 -4.61
CA LEU A 335 -24.69 -6.57 -5.80
C LEU A 335 -25.58 -6.47 -7.03
N LYS A 336 -26.79 -7.05 -7.03
CA LYS A 336 -27.72 -7.01 -8.16
C LYS A 336 -28.09 -5.56 -8.51
N GLY A 337 -27.96 -5.20 -9.79
CA GLY A 337 -28.22 -3.87 -10.30
C GLY A 337 -27.23 -2.80 -9.84
N THR A 338 -26.08 -3.21 -9.28
CA THR A 338 -24.95 -2.32 -8.99
C THR A 338 -23.86 -2.51 -10.06
N PRO A 339 -22.89 -1.60 -10.17
CA PRO A 339 -21.74 -1.77 -11.06
C PRO A 339 -20.95 -3.06 -10.80
N TRP A 340 -21.07 -3.66 -9.61
CA TRP A 340 -20.34 -4.87 -9.20
C TRP A 340 -21.15 -6.16 -9.36
N GLN A 341 -22.32 -6.13 -9.98
CA GLN A 341 -23.17 -7.31 -10.23
C GLN A 341 -22.39 -8.49 -10.83
N TYR A 342 -21.44 -8.20 -11.74
CA TYR A 342 -20.64 -9.20 -12.43
C TYR A 342 -19.21 -9.29 -11.91
N SER A 343 -18.92 -8.71 -10.73
CA SER A 343 -17.58 -8.65 -10.18
C SER A 343 -16.95 -10.01 -9.86
N ALA A 344 -17.73 -11.08 -9.83
CA ALA A 344 -17.30 -12.43 -9.45
C ALA A 344 -16.65 -12.51 -8.06
N LEU A 345 -16.92 -11.54 -7.18
CA LEU A 345 -16.33 -11.47 -5.84
C LEU A 345 -16.68 -12.71 -4.99
N LYS A 346 -17.90 -13.22 -5.12
CA LYS A 346 -18.36 -14.41 -4.40
C LYS A 346 -17.62 -15.66 -4.86
N GLU A 347 -17.46 -15.83 -6.16
CA GLU A 347 -16.73 -16.94 -6.80
C GLU A 347 -15.23 -16.87 -6.49
N TYR A 348 -14.65 -15.66 -6.52
CA TYR A 348 -13.26 -15.42 -6.13
C TYR A 348 -13.01 -15.88 -4.70
N TYR A 349 -13.85 -15.43 -3.76
CA TYR A 349 -13.75 -15.82 -2.36
C TYR A 349 -14.01 -17.32 -2.13
N ALA A 350 -14.88 -17.95 -2.91
CA ALA A 350 -15.13 -19.39 -2.81
C ALA A 350 -13.94 -20.22 -3.31
N GLY A 351 -13.15 -19.70 -4.25
CA GLY A 351 -11.93 -20.33 -4.76
C GLY A 351 -10.81 -20.39 -3.73
N ASP A 352 -10.64 -19.32 -2.94
CA ASP A 352 -9.74 -19.27 -1.78
C ASP A 352 -10.37 -18.43 -0.64
N PRO A 353 -11.00 -19.07 0.37
CA PRO A 353 -11.76 -18.39 1.42
C PRO A 353 -10.86 -17.79 2.51
N THR A 354 -9.82 -17.07 2.11
CA THR A 354 -8.90 -16.36 3.00
C THR A 354 -9.35 -14.92 3.26
N PRO A 355 -8.93 -14.29 4.38
CA PRO A 355 -9.23 -12.88 4.64
C PRO A 355 -8.74 -11.96 3.52
N LEU A 356 -9.61 -11.07 3.06
CA LEU A 356 -9.34 -10.12 1.98
C LEU A 356 -9.81 -8.72 2.39
N TYR A 357 -9.55 -7.69 1.58
CA TYR A 357 -10.14 -6.36 1.78
C TYR A 357 -11.11 -6.04 0.63
N ALA A 358 -12.42 -6.19 0.90
CA ALA A 358 -13.44 -6.20 -0.16
C ALA A 358 -13.56 -4.85 -0.86
N GLY A 359 -13.35 -3.73 -0.14
CA GLY A 359 -13.36 -2.39 -0.73
C GLY A 359 -12.33 -2.23 -1.84
N GLN A 360 -11.13 -2.79 -1.66
CA GLN A 360 -10.09 -2.77 -2.69
C GLN A 360 -10.45 -3.65 -3.89
N TYR A 361 -11.00 -4.85 -3.68
CA TYR A 361 -11.47 -5.68 -4.78
C TYR A 361 -12.51 -4.96 -5.64
N LEU A 362 -13.53 -4.38 -5.00
CA LEU A 362 -14.59 -3.63 -5.68
C LEU A 362 -14.04 -2.43 -6.45
N GLN A 363 -13.12 -1.67 -5.86
CA GLN A 363 -12.46 -0.56 -6.54
C GLN A 363 -11.65 -1.04 -7.77
N LYS A 364 -10.93 -2.15 -7.62
CA LYS A 364 -10.10 -2.71 -8.70
C LYS A 364 -10.94 -3.30 -9.82
N TYR A 365 -12.07 -3.92 -9.53
CA TYR A 365 -12.99 -4.42 -10.55
C TYR A 365 -13.49 -3.30 -11.48
N LEU A 366 -13.85 -2.13 -10.93
CA LEU A 366 -14.29 -0.99 -11.77
C LEU A 366 -13.18 -0.48 -12.69
N ARG A 367 -11.92 -0.58 -12.26
CA ARG A 367 -10.77 -0.20 -13.07
C ARG A 367 -10.34 -1.29 -14.05
N TYR A 368 -10.50 -2.55 -13.66
CA TYR A 368 -10.04 -3.73 -14.37
C TYR A 368 -11.15 -4.79 -14.42
N PRO A 369 -12.19 -4.62 -15.27
CA PRO A 369 -13.30 -5.57 -15.38
C PRO A 369 -12.87 -6.99 -15.75
N MET A 370 -11.66 -7.16 -16.31
CA MET A 370 -11.06 -8.47 -16.59
C MET A 370 -10.96 -9.40 -15.38
N LEU A 371 -11.03 -8.87 -14.15
CA LEU A 371 -11.15 -9.67 -12.93
C LEU A 371 -12.29 -10.70 -13.03
N GLU A 372 -13.41 -10.35 -13.64
CA GLU A 372 -14.53 -11.27 -13.85
C GLU A 372 -14.10 -12.50 -14.66
N TYR A 373 -13.42 -12.30 -15.79
CA TYR A 373 -12.99 -13.39 -16.65
C TYR A 373 -11.92 -14.25 -15.97
N LEU A 374 -10.95 -13.64 -15.28
CA LEU A 374 -9.90 -14.37 -14.55
C LEU A 374 -10.50 -15.29 -13.50
N VAL A 375 -11.47 -14.80 -12.73
CA VAL A 375 -12.15 -15.60 -11.70
C VAL A 375 -12.99 -16.71 -12.34
N LYS A 376 -13.77 -16.41 -13.39
CA LYS A 376 -14.58 -17.41 -14.11
C LYS A 376 -13.72 -18.52 -14.74
N LEU A 377 -12.50 -18.19 -15.14
CA LEU A 377 -11.51 -19.15 -15.63
C LEU A 377 -10.78 -19.90 -14.50
N LYS A 378 -11.04 -19.60 -13.23
CA LYS A 378 -10.34 -20.17 -12.06
C LYS A 378 -8.85 -19.80 -12.00
N LEU A 379 -8.47 -18.65 -12.57
CA LEU A 379 -7.12 -18.09 -12.51
C LEU A 379 -7.00 -17.16 -11.30
N TYR A 380 -7.22 -17.72 -10.10
CA TYR A 380 -7.34 -16.97 -8.86
C TYR A 380 -6.06 -16.26 -8.47
N ARG A 381 -4.88 -16.83 -8.76
CA ARG A 381 -3.60 -16.17 -8.45
C ARG A 381 -3.36 -14.92 -9.29
N LEU A 382 -3.79 -14.91 -10.55
CA LEU A 382 -3.80 -13.70 -11.38
C LEU A 382 -4.86 -12.70 -10.93
N ALA A 383 -6.06 -13.17 -10.56
CA ALA A 383 -7.10 -12.29 -10.02
C ALA A 383 -6.64 -11.58 -8.73
N THR A 384 -5.96 -12.31 -7.83
CA THR A 384 -5.32 -11.77 -6.63
C THR A 384 -4.26 -10.72 -6.99
N TYR A 385 -3.41 -10.99 -7.99
CA TYR A 385 -2.42 -10.02 -8.46
C TYR A 385 -3.07 -8.72 -8.96
N VAL A 386 -4.15 -8.80 -9.73
CA VAL A 386 -4.87 -7.61 -10.22
C VAL A 386 -5.55 -6.85 -9.08
N ALA A 387 -6.16 -7.54 -8.12
CA ALA A 387 -6.87 -6.92 -6.99
C ALA A 387 -5.91 -6.32 -5.94
N TYR A 388 -4.83 -7.02 -5.60
CA TYR A 388 -4.01 -6.72 -4.43
C TYR A 388 -2.52 -6.46 -4.73
N GLY A 389 -2.04 -6.77 -5.93
CA GLY A 389 -0.63 -6.70 -6.30
C GLY A 389 0.15 -7.97 -5.95
N ASP A 390 1.48 -7.86 -5.91
CA ASP A 390 2.37 -8.98 -5.58
C ASP A 390 2.20 -9.45 -4.13
N ILE A 391 2.51 -10.74 -3.90
CA ILE A 391 2.56 -11.33 -2.56
C ILE A 391 3.52 -10.50 -1.68
N GLY A 392 3.03 -10.04 -0.54
CA GLY A 392 3.80 -9.20 0.39
C GLY A 392 3.69 -7.69 0.13
N GLY A 393 2.93 -7.25 -0.87
CA GLY A 393 2.64 -5.83 -1.11
C GLY A 393 3.81 -5.02 -1.66
N ALA A 394 4.87 -5.67 -2.14
CA ALA A 394 6.07 -5.03 -2.67
C ALA A 394 5.80 -4.23 -3.95
N ARG A 395 4.81 -4.64 -4.75
CA ARG A 395 4.43 -3.99 -6.01
C ARG A 395 2.92 -4.00 -6.20
N TYR A 396 2.37 -2.85 -6.57
CA TYR A 396 1.00 -2.76 -7.06
C TYR A 396 0.91 -3.36 -8.47
N TYR A 397 -0.28 -3.81 -8.86
CA TYR A 397 -0.56 -4.20 -10.23
C TYR A 397 -0.21 -3.06 -11.21
N ASP A 398 0.67 -3.37 -12.16
CA ASP A 398 0.94 -2.60 -13.37
C ASP A 398 0.71 -3.52 -14.58
N ASP A 399 0.29 -2.98 -15.72
CA ASP A 399 -0.11 -3.75 -16.92
C ASP A 399 1.08 -4.48 -17.60
N SER A 400 2.16 -4.76 -16.88
CA SER A 400 3.36 -5.43 -17.40
C SER A 400 3.13 -6.92 -17.69
N VAL A 401 2.28 -7.58 -16.89
CA VAL A 401 2.03 -9.02 -17.01
C VAL A 401 0.76 -9.31 -17.82
N LEU A 402 -0.26 -8.48 -17.68
CA LEU A 402 -1.57 -8.64 -18.30
C LEU A 402 -1.92 -7.39 -19.12
N ASN A 403 -2.51 -7.61 -20.30
CA ASN A 403 -2.99 -6.51 -21.12
C ASN A 403 -4.40 -6.10 -20.66
N SER A 404 -4.50 -5.09 -19.79
CA SER A 404 -5.79 -4.59 -19.29
C SER A 404 -6.71 -4.02 -20.37
N LYS A 405 -6.18 -3.69 -21.55
CA LYS A 405 -6.95 -3.17 -22.70
C LYS A 405 -7.47 -4.28 -23.61
N GLY A 406 -7.07 -5.53 -23.37
CA GLY A 406 -7.53 -6.68 -24.15
C GLY A 406 -9.04 -6.85 -24.07
N LYS A 407 -9.68 -7.09 -25.21
CA LYS A 407 -11.12 -7.34 -25.33
C LYS A 407 -11.46 -8.83 -25.20
N THR A 408 -10.47 -9.70 -25.43
CA THR A 408 -10.60 -11.15 -25.35
C THR A 408 -9.67 -11.72 -24.28
N VAL A 409 -10.00 -12.91 -23.77
CA VAL A 409 -9.16 -13.62 -22.78
C VAL A 409 -7.75 -13.87 -23.33
N THR A 410 -7.63 -14.17 -24.62
CA THR A 410 -6.34 -14.40 -25.29
C THR A 410 -5.51 -13.12 -25.34
N GLU A 411 -6.11 -11.98 -25.67
CA GLU A 411 -5.44 -10.68 -25.63
C GLU A 411 -5.00 -10.30 -24.22
N VAL A 412 -5.87 -10.48 -23.21
CA VAL A 412 -5.57 -10.15 -21.81
C VAL A 412 -4.41 -10.98 -21.29
N LEU A 413 -4.50 -12.31 -21.46
CA LEU A 413 -3.49 -13.25 -20.98
C LEU A 413 -2.23 -13.25 -21.85
N GLY A 414 -2.30 -12.79 -23.10
CA GLY A 414 -1.19 -12.86 -24.06
C GLY A 414 -0.80 -14.30 -24.41
N VAL A 415 -1.75 -15.23 -24.41
CA VAL A 415 -1.55 -16.64 -24.81
C VAL A 415 -2.73 -17.12 -25.66
N GLY A 416 -2.47 -18.03 -26.59
CA GLY A 416 -3.51 -18.62 -27.44
C GLY A 416 -4.50 -19.49 -26.68
N LYS A 417 -5.75 -19.55 -27.18
CA LYS A 417 -6.89 -20.23 -26.55
C LYS A 417 -6.61 -21.70 -26.19
N LYS A 418 -5.80 -22.39 -26.99
CA LYS A 418 -5.39 -23.79 -26.76
C LYS A 418 -4.64 -24.03 -25.45
N TYR A 419 -4.05 -22.99 -24.86
CA TYR A 419 -3.30 -23.09 -23.60
C TYR A 419 -4.15 -22.81 -22.36
N ILE A 420 -5.40 -22.35 -22.51
CA ILE A 420 -6.29 -22.05 -21.38
C ILE A 420 -6.44 -23.26 -20.45
N PRO A 421 -6.74 -24.50 -20.92
CA PRO A 421 -6.88 -25.65 -20.01
C PRO A 421 -5.63 -25.94 -19.17
N LEU A 422 -4.44 -25.70 -19.73
CA LEU A 422 -3.18 -25.81 -19.01
C LEU A 422 -3.08 -24.75 -17.92
N LEU A 423 -3.40 -23.48 -18.23
CA LEU A 423 -3.41 -22.40 -17.24
C LEU A 423 -4.40 -22.66 -16.11
N GLN A 424 -5.59 -23.18 -16.40
CA GLN A 424 -6.59 -23.53 -15.38
C GLN A 424 -6.10 -24.65 -14.45
N THR A 425 -5.29 -25.56 -14.96
CA THR A 425 -4.70 -26.65 -14.17
C THR A 425 -3.53 -26.16 -13.30
N ILE A 426 -2.78 -25.17 -13.78
CA ILE A 426 -1.62 -24.60 -13.08
C ILE A 426 -2.03 -23.52 -12.06
N ASP A 427 -3.05 -22.72 -12.39
CA ASP A 427 -3.36 -21.43 -11.73
C ASP A 427 -2.10 -20.57 -11.52
N PRO A 428 -1.51 -20.05 -12.62
CA PRO A 428 -0.23 -19.36 -12.52
C PRO A 428 -0.33 -18.03 -11.79
N GLY A 429 0.70 -17.68 -11.02
CA GLY A 429 0.94 -16.30 -10.60
C GLY A 429 1.56 -15.44 -11.71
N PRO A 430 1.79 -14.14 -11.47
CA PRO A 430 2.32 -13.23 -12.49
C PRO A 430 3.66 -13.70 -13.09
N ASN A 431 4.64 -14.05 -12.24
CA ASN A 431 5.95 -14.54 -12.69
C ASN A 431 5.84 -15.81 -13.54
N GLN A 432 4.96 -16.73 -13.15
CA GLN A 432 4.78 -18.00 -13.86
C GLN A 432 4.08 -17.80 -15.21
N LEU A 433 3.14 -16.86 -15.31
CA LEU A 433 2.54 -16.49 -16.59
C LEU A 433 3.59 -15.86 -17.52
N THR A 434 4.46 -14.99 -17.02
CA THR A 434 5.58 -14.42 -17.80
C THR A 434 6.51 -15.52 -18.31
N MET A 435 6.85 -16.51 -17.47
CA MET A 435 7.64 -17.67 -17.88
C MET A 435 6.95 -18.49 -18.98
N ILE A 436 5.64 -18.74 -18.85
CA ILE A 436 4.87 -19.44 -19.89
C ILE A 436 4.89 -18.66 -21.21
N LYS A 437 4.72 -17.33 -21.18
CA LYS A 437 4.84 -16.48 -22.37
C LYS A 437 6.23 -16.58 -23.02
N ALA A 438 7.28 -16.58 -22.21
CA ALA A 438 8.65 -16.73 -22.68
C ALA A 438 8.88 -18.09 -23.35
N PHE A 439 8.35 -19.17 -22.78
CA PHE A 439 8.44 -20.50 -23.38
C PHE A 439 7.76 -20.54 -24.75
N LEU A 440 6.54 -20.00 -24.83
CA LEU A 440 5.80 -19.93 -26.09
C LEU A 440 6.52 -19.09 -27.15
N ARG A 441 7.17 -17.99 -26.73
CA ARG A 441 7.99 -17.14 -27.59
C ARG A 441 9.23 -17.88 -28.12
N ASP A 442 9.86 -18.70 -27.27
CA ASP A 442 11.09 -19.41 -27.58
C ASP A 442 10.84 -20.83 -28.13
N ASN A 443 9.61 -21.13 -28.59
CA ASN A 443 9.17 -22.43 -29.13
C ASN A 443 9.29 -23.62 -28.16
N ILE A 444 9.35 -23.36 -26.86
CA ILE A 444 9.35 -24.38 -25.81
C ILE A 444 7.89 -24.68 -25.45
N ARG A 445 7.48 -25.95 -25.52
CA ARG A 445 6.14 -26.35 -25.08
C ARG A 445 6.07 -26.23 -23.55
N PRO A 446 5.12 -25.46 -22.99
CA PRO A 446 4.92 -25.42 -21.55
C PRO A 446 4.52 -26.80 -21.04
N ASP A 447 5.32 -27.34 -20.13
CA ASP A 447 5.13 -28.66 -19.53
C ASP A 447 4.53 -28.52 -18.12
N LEU A 448 3.51 -29.32 -17.82
CA LEU A 448 2.77 -29.20 -16.56
C LEU A 448 3.64 -29.57 -15.34
N GLU A 449 4.46 -30.61 -15.46
CA GLU A 449 5.34 -31.06 -14.37
C GLU A 449 6.41 -30.01 -14.08
N LEU A 450 7.06 -29.50 -15.12
CA LEU A 450 8.04 -28.41 -15.00
C LEU A 450 7.42 -27.17 -14.35
N MET A 451 6.21 -26.78 -14.75
CA MET A 451 5.52 -25.62 -14.16
C MET A 451 5.19 -25.83 -12.68
N LYS A 452 4.71 -27.01 -12.30
CA LYS A 452 4.48 -27.36 -10.89
C LYS A 452 5.79 -27.38 -10.10
N TRP A 453 6.86 -27.92 -10.68
CA TRP A 453 8.18 -27.95 -10.07
C TRP A 453 8.73 -26.53 -9.85
N CYS A 454 8.59 -25.63 -10.82
CA CYS A 454 8.99 -24.23 -10.68
C CYS A 454 8.22 -23.53 -9.53
N SER A 455 6.89 -23.74 -9.45
CA SER A 455 6.07 -23.18 -8.38
C SER A 455 6.47 -23.71 -6.99
N LYS A 456 6.73 -25.02 -6.88
CA LYS A 456 7.17 -25.65 -5.61
C LYS A 456 8.51 -25.09 -5.11
N ASN A 457 9.38 -24.69 -6.03
CA ASN A 457 10.75 -24.26 -5.74
C ASN A 457 10.97 -22.74 -5.81
N ASP A 458 9.90 -21.95 -5.92
CA ASP A 458 9.93 -20.48 -6.04
C ASP A 458 10.82 -19.97 -7.18
N ILE A 459 10.76 -20.66 -8.34
CA ILE A 459 11.49 -20.26 -9.55
C ILE A 459 10.59 -19.34 -10.36
N GLY A 460 10.84 -18.02 -10.25
CA GLY A 460 10.09 -16.99 -10.96
C GLY A 460 10.79 -16.36 -12.16
N GLU A 461 12.10 -16.53 -12.30
CA GLU A 461 12.90 -15.96 -13.39
C GLU A 461 12.93 -16.93 -14.59
N GLU A 462 12.50 -16.48 -15.76
CA GLU A 462 12.37 -17.34 -16.95
C GLU A 462 13.72 -17.87 -17.42
N ALA A 463 14.77 -17.05 -17.32
CA ALA A 463 16.12 -17.38 -17.77
C ALA A 463 16.70 -18.60 -17.03
N TYR A 464 16.30 -18.80 -15.77
CA TYR A 464 16.75 -19.95 -14.97
C TYR A 464 16.29 -21.28 -15.57
N ILE A 465 15.26 -21.26 -16.41
CA ILE A 465 14.75 -22.46 -17.09
C ILE A 465 15.05 -22.42 -18.58
N THR A 466 14.83 -21.30 -19.27
CA THR A 466 15.02 -21.24 -20.73
C THR A 466 16.47 -21.43 -21.15
N VAL A 467 17.46 -21.01 -20.35
CA VAL A 467 18.88 -21.23 -20.66
C VAL A 467 19.26 -22.71 -20.57
N PRO A 468 19.03 -23.43 -19.45
CA PRO A 468 19.32 -24.88 -19.41
C PRO A 468 18.59 -25.69 -20.48
N LEU A 469 17.33 -25.35 -20.79
CA LEU A 469 16.53 -26.08 -21.78
C LEU A 469 17.04 -25.98 -23.22
N ARG A 470 18.03 -25.12 -23.51
CA ARG A 470 18.75 -25.14 -24.79
C ARG A 470 19.59 -26.41 -24.97
N TYR A 471 20.02 -27.04 -23.88
CA TYR A 471 20.98 -28.15 -23.89
C TYR A 471 20.44 -29.44 -23.29
N MET A 472 19.29 -29.40 -22.60
CA MET A 472 18.73 -30.58 -21.93
C MET A 472 17.20 -30.59 -21.92
N THR A 473 16.62 -31.75 -21.60
CA THR A 473 15.17 -31.90 -21.44
C THR A 473 14.70 -31.40 -20.07
N PRO A 474 13.42 -30.99 -19.92
CA PRO A 474 12.84 -30.63 -18.62
C PRO A 474 13.07 -31.67 -17.52
N HIS A 475 12.95 -32.96 -17.86
CA HIS A 475 13.17 -34.04 -16.92
C HIS A 475 14.61 -34.08 -16.40
N LYS A 476 15.61 -33.95 -17.28
CA LYS A 476 17.04 -33.92 -16.89
C LYS A 476 17.34 -32.70 -16.01
N LEU A 477 16.80 -31.54 -16.38
CA LEU A 477 16.94 -30.30 -15.60
C LEU A 477 16.40 -30.48 -14.17
N MET A 478 15.12 -30.88 -14.04
CA MET A 478 14.47 -31.04 -12.74
C MET A 478 15.20 -32.06 -11.86
N ARG A 479 15.63 -33.19 -12.43
CA ARG A 479 16.38 -34.22 -11.73
C ARG A 479 17.72 -33.67 -11.21
N TYR A 480 18.56 -33.15 -12.11
CA TYR A 480 19.87 -32.62 -11.75
C TYR A 480 19.77 -31.50 -10.71
N ALA A 481 18.88 -30.53 -10.93
CA ALA A 481 18.66 -29.43 -10.01
C ALA A 481 18.22 -29.91 -8.61
N THR A 482 17.32 -30.90 -8.56
CA THR A 482 16.85 -31.47 -7.28
C THR A 482 17.95 -32.22 -6.54
N GLU A 483 18.74 -33.01 -7.25
CA GLU A 483 19.90 -33.74 -6.68
C GLU A 483 20.97 -32.76 -6.18
N GLN A 484 21.35 -31.77 -6.99
CA GLN A 484 22.35 -30.76 -6.63
C GLN A 484 21.94 -29.93 -5.42
N PHE A 485 20.68 -29.48 -5.39
CA PHE A 485 20.19 -28.70 -4.26
C PHE A 485 20.13 -29.55 -2.98
N ALA A 486 19.73 -30.83 -3.06
CA ALA A 486 19.68 -31.71 -1.91
C ALA A 486 21.07 -31.96 -1.32
N THR A 487 22.07 -32.21 -2.17
CA THR A 487 23.47 -32.46 -1.76
C THR A 487 24.12 -31.22 -1.16
N HIS A 488 23.92 -30.05 -1.76
CA HIS A 488 24.57 -28.80 -1.36
C HIS A 488 23.63 -27.86 -0.59
N ARG A 489 22.63 -28.41 0.10
CA ARG A 489 21.70 -27.59 0.88
C ARG A 489 22.39 -27.07 2.13
N LYS A 490 22.36 -25.75 2.34
CA LYS A 490 22.83 -25.16 3.59
C LYS A 490 22.00 -25.67 4.77
N THR A 491 22.69 -26.15 5.80
CA THR A 491 22.10 -26.54 7.09
C THR A 491 22.20 -25.44 8.13
N SER A 492 23.08 -24.45 7.92
CA SER A 492 23.25 -23.27 8.76
C SER A 492 23.77 -22.09 7.94
N TYR A 493 23.80 -20.90 8.56
CA TYR A 493 24.27 -19.68 7.89
C TYR A 493 25.73 -19.77 7.41
N TYR A 494 26.58 -20.42 8.20
CA TYR A 494 28.02 -20.54 7.95
C TYR A 494 28.40 -21.76 7.09
N ALA A 495 27.47 -22.69 6.87
CA ALA A 495 27.73 -23.86 6.03
C ALA A 495 27.87 -23.44 4.55
N PRO A 496 28.75 -24.07 3.76
CA PRO A 496 28.78 -23.88 2.30
C PRO A 496 27.51 -24.43 1.64
N GLY A 497 27.18 -23.97 0.43
CA GLY A 497 26.04 -24.44 -0.35
C GLY A 497 24.97 -23.37 -0.63
N TYR A 498 23.73 -23.81 -0.87
CA TYR A 498 22.61 -22.96 -1.27
C TYR A 498 21.51 -22.88 -0.21
N TYR A 499 20.92 -21.70 0.00
CA TYR A 499 19.76 -21.51 0.87
C TYR A 499 18.44 -21.91 0.20
N SER A 500 18.38 -21.79 -1.13
CA SER A 500 17.17 -22.05 -1.90
C SER A 500 17.48 -22.65 -3.27
N MET A 501 16.52 -23.38 -3.82
CA MET A 501 16.61 -23.87 -5.20
C MET A 501 16.78 -22.71 -6.18
N ARG A 502 16.13 -21.57 -5.92
CA ARG A 502 16.25 -20.36 -6.74
C ARG A 502 17.69 -19.85 -6.85
N GLU A 503 18.43 -19.81 -5.74
CA GLU A 503 19.83 -19.41 -5.71
C GLU A 503 20.70 -20.37 -6.53
N MET A 504 20.53 -21.67 -6.32
CA MET A 504 21.25 -22.70 -7.08
C MET A 504 20.96 -22.62 -8.59
N MET A 505 19.70 -22.44 -8.97
CA MET A 505 19.31 -22.28 -10.36
C MET A 505 19.90 -21.01 -11.01
N SER A 506 20.11 -19.94 -10.22
CA SER A 506 20.81 -18.75 -10.68
C SER A 506 22.27 -19.06 -11.02
N ASP A 507 22.99 -19.73 -10.10
CA ASP A 507 24.38 -20.15 -10.31
C ASP A 507 24.48 -21.15 -11.48
N TYR A 508 23.52 -22.08 -11.63
CA TYR A 508 23.52 -23.03 -12.73
C TYR A 508 23.36 -22.35 -14.10
N LYS A 509 22.40 -21.44 -14.19
CA LYS A 509 22.18 -20.63 -15.40
C LYS A 509 23.42 -19.78 -15.72
N ASP A 510 24.06 -19.21 -14.72
CA ASP A 510 25.27 -18.42 -14.90
C ASP A 510 26.46 -19.28 -15.33
N TYR A 511 26.64 -20.46 -14.74
CA TYR A 511 27.64 -21.44 -15.12
C TYR A 511 27.48 -21.86 -16.59
N LEU A 512 26.29 -22.29 -17.02
CA LEU A 512 26.06 -22.67 -18.43
C LEU A 512 26.33 -21.50 -19.39
N CYS A 513 25.96 -20.28 -19.01
CA CYS A 513 26.28 -19.10 -19.80
C CYS A 513 27.79 -18.87 -19.91
N MET A 514 28.55 -19.08 -18.83
CA MET A 514 30.02 -18.98 -18.85
C MET A 514 30.63 -20.11 -19.67
N CYS A 515 30.09 -21.33 -19.60
CA CYS A 515 30.57 -22.45 -20.40
C CYS A 515 30.42 -22.20 -21.89
N GLU A 516 29.24 -21.72 -22.31
CA GLU A 516 28.99 -21.35 -23.70
C GLU A 516 29.89 -20.19 -24.15
N LEU A 517 30.12 -19.21 -23.27
CA LEU A 517 30.99 -18.06 -23.55
C LEU A 517 32.44 -18.51 -23.82
N LEU A 518 32.93 -19.45 -23.03
CA LEU A 518 34.29 -19.99 -23.11
C LEU A 518 34.43 -21.10 -24.18
N GLU A 519 33.40 -21.31 -24.99
CA GLU A 519 33.38 -22.29 -26.08
C GLU A 519 33.66 -23.73 -25.61
N HIS A 520 33.25 -24.06 -24.37
CA HIS A 520 33.24 -25.44 -23.91
C HIS A 520 32.25 -26.28 -24.74
N ASP A 521 32.49 -27.59 -24.80
CA ASP A 521 31.59 -28.51 -25.50
C ASP A 521 30.26 -28.66 -24.74
N MET A 522 29.26 -27.89 -25.16
CA MET A 522 27.89 -27.90 -24.61
C MET A 522 27.11 -29.18 -24.93
N LYS A 523 27.71 -30.17 -25.62
CA LYS A 523 27.14 -31.53 -25.77
C LYS A 523 27.66 -32.50 -24.70
N SER A 524 28.77 -32.17 -24.03
CA SER A 524 29.37 -33.01 -23.01
C SER A 524 28.50 -33.07 -21.75
N SER A 525 28.19 -34.28 -21.29
CA SER A 525 27.46 -34.47 -20.03
C SER A 525 28.23 -33.96 -18.82
N PHE A 526 29.57 -33.98 -18.86
CA PHE A 526 30.40 -33.45 -17.78
C PHE A 526 30.33 -31.93 -17.66
N VAL A 527 30.16 -31.24 -18.80
CA VAL A 527 29.94 -29.79 -18.84
C VAL A 527 28.51 -29.44 -18.47
N LEU A 528 27.51 -30.19 -18.96
CA LEU A 528 26.12 -29.88 -18.65
C LEU A 528 25.72 -30.24 -17.22
N PHE A 529 26.30 -31.28 -16.64
CA PHE A 529 25.93 -31.83 -15.33
C PHE A 529 27.16 -32.00 -14.44
N PRO A 530 27.85 -30.91 -14.03
CA PRO A 530 29.00 -31.03 -13.13
C PRO A 530 28.58 -31.65 -11.80
N ASN A 531 29.44 -32.49 -11.22
CA ASN A 531 29.16 -33.16 -9.95
C ASN A 531 29.02 -32.17 -8.79
N ASP A 532 29.90 -31.16 -8.75
CA ASP A 532 29.82 -30.01 -7.85
C ASP A 532 29.64 -28.73 -8.68
N LEU A 533 28.38 -28.31 -8.80
CA LEU A 533 28.04 -27.10 -9.54
C LEU A 533 28.71 -25.85 -8.94
N LYS A 534 28.81 -25.78 -7.61
CA LYS A 534 29.31 -24.57 -6.94
C LYS A 534 30.79 -24.37 -7.22
N ALA A 535 31.57 -25.44 -7.07
CA ALA A 535 33.00 -25.42 -7.36
C ALA A 535 33.28 -25.06 -8.83
N GLU A 536 32.56 -25.67 -9.78
CA GLU A 536 32.76 -25.37 -11.21
C GLU A 536 32.29 -23.96 -11.58
N HIS A 537 31.19 -23.47 -11.00
CA HIS A 537 30.74 -22.09 -11.17
C HIS A 537 31.80 -21.10 -10.67
N ASP A 538 32.39 -21.33 -9.50
CA ASP A 538 33.41 -20.44 -8.94
C ASP A 538 34.71 -20.51 -9.78
N ARG A 539 35.11 -21.71 -10.23
CA ARG A 539 36.27 -21.92 -11.11
C ARG A 539 36.16 -21.16 -12.44
N VAL A 540 34.99 -21.18 -13.10
CA VAL A 540 34.81 -20.45 -14.37
C VAL A 540 34.66 -18.94 -14.18
N ASN A 541 34.36 -18.46 -12.97
CA ASN A 541 34.29 -17.04 -12.66
C ASN A 541 35.65 -16.42 -12.27
N ASP A 542 36.61 -17.22 -11.79
CA ASP A 542 37.95 -16.77 -11.37
C ASP A 542 38.95 -16.52 -12.53
N MET A 543 38.48 -16.48 -13.79
CA MET A 543 39.33 -16.28 -14.97
C MET A 543 39.76 -14.81 -15.19
N SER A 544 40.87 -14.61 -15.92
CA SER A 544 41.47 -13.29 -16.14
C SER A 544 40.55 -12.32 -16.90
N ARG A 545 40.60 -11.02 -16.56
CA ARG A 545 39.77 -9.97 -17.19
C ARG A 545 39.94 -9.86 -18.71
N ASN A 546 41.09 -10.24 -19.26
CA ASN A 546 41.40 -10.08 -20.68
C ASN A 546 40.77 -11.18 -21.54
N ASP A 547 40.77 -12.44 -21.07
CA ASP A 547 40.20 -13.58 -21.79
C ASP A 547 38.67 -13.45 -21.89
N VAL A 548 38.05 -12.97 -20.82
CA VAL A 548 36.60 -12.72 -20.73
C VAL A 548 36.15 -11.62 -21.69
N SER A 549 36.97 -10.57 -21.88
CA SER A 549 36.63 -9.45 -22.77
C SER A 549 36.55 -9.86 -24.25
N GLN A 550 37.52 -10.65 -24.73
CA GLN A 550 37.49 -11.14 -26.11
C GLN A 550 36.35 -12.13 -26.35
N ALA A 551 36.06 -12.98 -25.36
CA ALA A 551 34.93 -13.90 -25.43
C ALA A 551 33.59 -13.16 -25.50
N TYR A 552 33.43 -12.05 -24.75
CA TYR A 552 32.22 -11.20 -24.81
C TYR A 552 31.99 -10.64 -26.22
N ASP A 553 33.03 -10.11 -26.86
CA ASP A 553 32.93 -9.60 -28.24
C ASP A 553 32.53 -10.70 -29.22
N ARG A 554 33.16 -11.88 -29.15
CA ARG A 554 32.80 -13.03 -30.00
C ARG A 554 31.34 -13.46 -29.82
N ARG A 555 30.85 -13.52 -28.57
CA ARG A 555 29.46 -13.93 -28.30
C ARG A 555 28.45 -12.92 -28.83
N ILE A 556 28.66 -11.62 -28.58
CA ILE A 556 27.75 -10.58 -29.06
C ILE A 556 27.71 -10.59 -30.60
N ALA A 557 28.86 -10.77 -31.26
CA ALA A 557 28.91 -10.92 -32.71
C ALA A 557 28.11 -12.13 -33.21
N LYS A 558 28.22 -13.31 -32.57
CA LYS A 558 27.41 -14.50 -32.91
C LYS A 558 25.91 -14.28 -32.72
N MET A 559 25.49 -13.45 -31.75
CA MET A 559 24.09 -13.13 -31.51
C MET A 559 23.51 -12.11 -32.50
N PHE A 560 24.36 -11.38 -33.21
CA PHE A 560 23.96 -10.22 -34.01
C PHE A 560 22.86 -10.53 -35.03
N GLU A 561 23.05 -11.55 -35.89
CA GLU A 561 22.09 -11.87 -36.96
C GLU A 561 20.72 -12.26 -36.40
N GLY A 562 20.69 -13.08 -35.34
CA GLY A 562 19.45 -13.49 -34.68
C GLY A 562 18.73 -12.32 -34.02
N LEU A 563 19.47 -11.42 -33.37
CA LEU A 563 18.91 -10.20 -32.80
C LEU A 563 18.42 -9.23 -33.87
N GLN A 564 19.15 -9.07 -34.97
CA GLN A 564 18.79 -8.18 -36.08
C GLN A 564 17.52 -8.68 -36.77
N HIS A 565 17.42 -9.99 -37.04
CA HIS A 565 16.21 -10.60 -37.58
C HIS A 565 15.01 -10.42 -36.64
N ARG A 566 15.23 -10.61 -35.33
CA ARG A 566 14.15 -10.56 -34.33
C ARG A 566 13.69 -9.15 -33.99
N TYR A 567 14.59 -8.18 -33.93
CA TYR A 567 14.31 -6.84 -33.39
C TYR A 567 14.45 -5.72 -34.41
N GLY A 568 15.03 -5.98 -35.58
CA GLY A 568 15.20 -5.00 -36.64
C GLY A 568 13.87 -4.39 -37.07
N TYR A 569 13.80 -3.07 -37.07
CA TYR A 569 12.59 -2.34 -37.43
C TYR A 569 12.91 -0.93 -37.89
N THR A 570 12.29 -0.49 -38.97
CA THR A 570 12.51 0.84 -39.54
C THR A 570 11.17 1.54 -39.75
N GLN A 571 10.96 2.67 -39.09
CA GLN A 571 9.76 3.50 -39.25
C GLN A 571 9.99 4.89 -38.67
N MET A 572 9.18 5.88 -39.07
CA MET A 572 9.16 7.23 -38.49
C MET A 572 10.54 7.95 -38.50
N GLY A 573 11.42 7.55 -39.43
CA GLY A 573 12.79 8.06 -39.54
C GLY A 573 13.78 7.47 -38.53
N PHE A 574 13.43 6.36 -37.86
CA PHE A 574 14.29 5.64 -36.92
C PHE A 574 14.46 4.17 -37.32
N VAL A 575 15.55 3.57 -36.84
CA VAL A 575 15.86 2.15 -37.01
C VAL A 575 16.38 1.53 -35.71
N VAL A 576 15.98 0.30 -35.41
CA VAL A 576 16.51 -0.52 -34.30
C VAL A 576 17.64 -1.41 -34.83
N ILE A 577 18.80 -1.37 -34.16
CA ILE A 577 20.00 -2.15 -34.51
C ILE A 577 20.60 -2.74 -33.23
N PRO A 578 20.96 -4.03 -33.17
CA PRO A 578 21.70 -4.62 -32.05
C PRO A 578 23.19 -4.24 -32.09
N PRO A 579 23.90 -4.30 -30.96
CA PRO A 579 25.36 -4.11 -30.93
C PRO A 579 26.09 -5.28 -31.62
N HIS A 580 27.21 -5.00 -32.28
CA HIS A 580 28.08 -6.02 -32.88
C HIS A 580 29.15 -6.53 -31.89
N SER A 581 29.43 -5.78 -30.82
CA SER A 581 30.48 -6.10 -29.84
C SER A 581 30.18 -5.50 -28.47
N ALA A 582 30.86 -5.98 -27.43
CA ALA A 582 30.81 -5.38 -26.09
C ALA A 582 31.38 -3.95 -26.13
N LYS A 583 32.40 -3.74 -26.96
CA LYS A 583 33.01 -2.42 -27.19
C LYS A 583 32.02 -1.39 -27.73
N GLU A 584 31.09 -1.79 -28.61
CA GLU A 584 30.05 -0.87 -29.08
C GLU A 584 29.12 -0.43 -27.95
N ILE A 585 28.77 -1.33 -27.02
CA ILE A 585 27.92 -1.00 -25.87
C ILE A 585 28.62 -0.02 -24.93
N THR A 586 29.90 -0.24 -24.63
CA THR A 586 30.66 0.68 -23.76
C THR A 586 30.87 2.04 -24.42
N GLN A 587 31.27 2.07 -25.70
CA GLN A 587 31.45 3.32 -26.45
C GLN A 587 30.15 4.11 -26.61
N GLU A 588 29.02 3.43 -26.80
CA GLU A 588 27.69 4.07 -26.82
C GLU A 588 27.41 4.75 -25.48
N GLY A 589 27.70 4.06 -24.37
CA GLY A 589 27.56 4.59 -23.03
C GLY A 589 28.40 5.83 -22.77
N ASP A 590 29.66 5.78 -23.19
CA ASP A 590 30.60 6.90 -23.04
C ASP A 590 30.14 8.11 -23.87
N LYS A 591 29.76 7.90 -25.13
CA LYS A 591 29.31 8.97 -26.04
C LYS A 591 27.98 9.60 -25.63
N LEU A 592 27.08 8.81 -25.03
CA LEU A 592 25.80 9.31 -24.51
C LEU A 592 25.87 9.70 -23.02
N HIS A 593 27.03 9.58 -22.37
CA HIS A 593 27.20 9.85 -20.93
C HIS A 593 26.17 9.13 -20.04
N HIS A 594 25.96 7.83 -20.28
CA HIS A 594 25.09 6.99 -19.45
C HIS A 594 25.65 5.58 -19.25
N CYS A 595 25.21 4.90 -18.20
CA CYS A 595 25.83 3.67 -17.69
C CYS A 595 25.54 2.37 -18.48
N VAL A 596 25.10 2.43 -19.73
CA VAL A 596 24.75 1.23 -20.51
C VAL A 596 25.93 0.25 -20.67
N GLY A 597 27.17 0.76 -20.66
CA GLY A 597 28.38 -0.06 -20.72
C GLY A 597 28.52 -1.07 -19.57
N ARG A 598 27.85 -0.83 -18.42
CA ARG A 598 27.86 -1.77 -17.28
C ARG A 598 27.04 -3.04 -17.56
N TYR A 599 26.17 -3.02 -18.56
CA TYR A 599 25.26 -4.13 -18.89
C TYR A 599 25.90 -5.19 -19.79
N VAL A 600 27.16 -5.04 -20.24
CA VAL A 600 27.83 -6.01 -21.11
C VAL A 600 27.76 -7.44 -20.55
N LYS A 601 28.07 -7.61 -19.25
CA LYS A 601 28.00 -8.92 -18.59
C LYS A 601 26.58 -9.49 -18.63
N ASP A 602 25.57 -8.64 -18.44
CA ASP A 602 24.16 -9.03 -18.46
C ASP A 602 23.67 -9.40 -19.86
N VAL A 603 24.12 -8.69 -20.89
CA VAL A 603 23.82 -9.01 -22.30
C VAL A 603 24.40 -10.38 -22.67
N VAL A 604 25.68 -10.59 -22.36
CA VAL A 604 26.36 -11.87 -22.61
C VAL A 604 25.69 -13.00 -21.85
N LYS A 605 25.31 -12.79 -20.58
CA LYS A 605 24.61 -13.79 -19.76
C LYS A 605 23.11 -13.94 -20.07
N ASN A 606 22.59 -13.34 -21.13
CA ASN A 606 21.17 -13.32 -21.49
C ASN A 606 20.23 -12.79 -20.37
N ASN A 607 20.74 -11.98 -19.44
CA ASN A 607 19.94 -11.32 -18.40
C ASN A 607 19.14 -10.14 -18.94
N THR A 608 19.61 -9.52 -20.03
CA THR A 608 19.00 -8.36 -20.67
C THR A 608 19.41 -8.29 -22.14
N THR A 609 18.67 -7.57 -22.96
CA THR A 609 19.05 -7.26 -24.34
C THR A 609 19.17 -5.75 -24.49
N ILE A 610 20.34 -5.27 -24.91
CA ILE A 610 20.56 -3.86 -25.23
C ILE A 610 20.49 -3.69 -26.75
N LEU A 611 19.66 -2.75 -27.20
CA LEU A 611 19.51 -2.37 -28.60
C LEU A 611 19.76 -0.87 -28.77
N PHE A 612 20.14 -0.47 -29.97
CA PHE A 612 20.33 0.92 -30.34
C PHE A 612 19.20 1.40 -31.24
N ILE A 613 18.57 2.53 -30.88
CA ILE A 613 17.74 3.29 -31.79
C ILE A 613 18.60 4.35 -32.45
N ARG A 614 18.59 4.35 -33.78
CA ARG A 614 19.31 5.30 -34.62
C ARG A 614 18.36 6.12 -35.46
N LYS A 615 18.79 7.31 -35.89
CA LYS A 615 18.13 8.01 -36.99
C LYS A 615 18.41 7.25 -38.28
N ALA A 616 17.39 6.97 -39.07
CA ALA A 616 17.53 6.25 -40.34
C ALA A 616 18.49 6.97 -41.32
N SER A 617 18.55 8.30 -41.25
CA SER A 617 19.48 9.12 -42.04
C SER A 617 20.93 9.11 -41.55
N ALA A 618 21.20 8.57 -40.35
CA ALA A 618 22.54 8.54 -39.74
C ALA A 618 22.70 7.31 -38.80
N PRO A 619 22.67 6.08 -39.34
CA PRO A 619 22.64 4.85 -38.53
C PRO A 619 23.91 4.61 -37.70
N LYS A 620 25.04 5.22 -38.08
CA LYS A 620 26.31 5.11 -37.35
C LYS A 620 26.44 6.08 -36.16
N LYS A 621 25.51 7.02 -35.99
CA LYS A 621 25.59 8.05 -34.94
C LYS A 621 24.80 7.63 -33.69
N PRO A 622 25.42 7.62 -32.50
CA PRO A 622 24.75 7.46 -31.21
C PRO A 622 23.51 8.34 -31.08
N TYR A 623 22.42 7.79 -30.56
CA TYR A 623 21.19 8.56 -30.40
C TYR A 623 20.36 8.10 -29.19
N CYS A 624 19.95 6.83 -29.16
CA CYS A 624 19.18 6.29 -28.05
C CYS A 624 19.50 4.81 -27.83
N THR A 625 19.57 4.38 -26.57
CA THR A 625 19.69 2.99 -26.16
C THR A 625 18.38 2.50 -25.58
N VAL A 626 18.04 1.23 -25.84
CA VAL A 626 16.84 0.55 -25.33
C VAL A 626 17.25 -0.73 -24.64
N GLU A 627 16.79 -0.90 -23.42
CA GLU A 627 16.93 -2.14 -22.66
C GLU A 627 15.62 -2.95 -22.75
N VAL A 628 15.73 -4.18 -23.22
CA VAL A 628 14.63 -5.15 -23.30
C VAL A 628 14.88 -6.28 -22.31
N LYS A 629 13.89 -6.55 -21.47
CA LYS A 629 13.89 -7.68 -20.52
C LYS A 629 12.49 -8.27 -20.41
N HIS A 630 12.38 -9.59 -20.24
CA HIS A 630 11.10 -10.31 -20.17
C HIS A 630 10.14 -10.04 -21.35
N GLY A 631 10.70 -9.72 -22.53
CA GLY A 631 9.89 -9.39 -23.70
C GLY A 631 9.21 -8.01 -23.67
N ASP A 632 9.65 -7.10 -22.79
CA ASP A 632 9.22 -5.70 -22.79
C ASP A 632 10.42 -4.74 -22.68
N VAL A 633 10.21 -3.49 -23.07
CA VAL A 633 11.15 -2.39 -22.88
C VAL A 633 11.12 -1.95 -21.42
N ILE A 634 12.24 -2.12 -20.73
CA ILE A 634 12.41 -1.69 -19.32
C ILE A 634 12.79 -0.22 -19.26
N GLN A 635 13.66 0.21 -20.17
CA GLN A 635 14.05 1.61 -20.29
C GLN A 635 14.53 1.95 -21.69
N ALA A 636 14.41 3.23 -22.02
CA ALA A 636 15.08 3.84 -23.15
C ALA A 636 15.73 5.13 -22.68
N ARG A 637 16.98 5.37 -23.08
CA ARG A 637 17.80 6.50 -22.63
C ARG A 637 18.48 7.18 -23.81
N ILE A 638 18.61 8.49 -23.73
CA ILE A 638 19.42 9.32 -24.63
C ILE A 638 20.58 9.96 -23.85
N GLN A 639 21.24 10.94 -24.45
CA GLN A 639 22.35 11.67 -23.83
C GLN A 639 22.04 12.13 -22.39
N ASN A 640 23.00 11.99 -21.48
CA ASN A 640 22.92 12.34 -20.06
C ASN A 640 21.81 11.60 -19.30
N ASN A 641 21.51 10.35 -19.70
CA ASN A 641 20.50 9.48 -19.07
C ASN A 641 19.06 10.05 -19.12
N VAL A 642 18.80 10.98 -20.04
CA VAL A 642 17.49 11.62 -20.22
C VAL A 642 16.51 10.68 -20.92
N VAL A 643 15.21 10.84 -20.65
CA VAL A 643 14.15 10.09 -21.35
C VAL A 643 14.00 10.56 -22.81
N PRO A 644 13.70 9.66 -23.77
CA PRO A 644 13.60 10.04 -25.17
C PRO A 644 12.47 11.05 -25.45
N PRO A 645 12.61 11.89 -26.50
CA PRO A 645 11.56 12.84 -26.88
C PRO A 645 10.30 12.12 -27.39
N PRO A 646 9.13 12.79 -27.45
CA PRO A 646 7.85 12.17 -27.81
C PRO A 646 7.86 11.39 -29.13
N LYS A 647 8.61 11.87 -30.14
CA LYS A 647 8.75 11.20 -31.43
C LYS A 647 9.41 9.82 -31.32
N VAL A 648 10.42 9.68 -30.48
CA VAL A 648 11.12 8.41 -30.23
C VAL A 648 10.26 7.49 -29.36
N LYS A 649 9.54 8.03 -28.37
CA LYS A 649 8.58 7.25 -27.59
C LYS A 649 7.49 6.64 -28.47
N ARG A 650 6.91 7.42 -29.39
CA ARG A 650 5.94 6.91 -30.39
C ARG A 650 6.52 5.82 -31.28
N PHE A 651 7.78 5.96 -31.69
CA PHE A 651 8.47 4.91 -32.44
C PHE A 651 8.64 3.63 -31.62
N ILE A 652 9.04 3.75 -30.34
CA ILE A 652 9.17 2.60 -29.43
C ILE A 652 7.83 1.89 -29.26
N GLU A 653 6.73 2.61 -29.03
CA GLU A 653 5.40 1.99 -28.91
C GLU A 653 5.01 1.24 -30.20
N SER A 654 5.23 1.86 -31.37
CA SER A 654 4.97 1.19 -32.65
C SER A 654 5.85 -0.05 -32.83
N TRP A 655 7.12 0.01 -32.45
CA TRP A 655 8.03 -1.12 -32.52
C TRP A 655 7.61 -2.25 -31.55
N LYS A 656 7.15 -1.89 -30.35
CA LYS A 656 6.62 -2.87 -29.38
C LYS A 656 5.45 -3.65 -29.98
N GLU A 657 4.47 -2.95 -30.56
CA GLU A 657 3.29 -3.56 -31.17
C GLU A 657 3.64 -4.45 -32.37
N ASN A 658 4.49 -3.96 -33.29
CA ASN A 658 4.72 -4.62 -34.57
C ASN A 658 5.85 -5.67 -34.54
N VAL A 659 6.73 -5.64 -33.54
CA VAL A 659 7.90 -6.52 -33.48
C VAL A 659 7.99 -7.24 -32.15
N LEU A 660 7.97 -6.50 -31.03
CA LEU A 660 8.21 -7.11 -29.72
C LEU A 660 7.08 -8.05 -29.29
N TYR A 661 5.83 -7.66 -29.58
CA TYR A 661 4.63 -8.40 -29.20
C TYR A 661 4.03 -9.22 -30.36
N ALA A 662 4.38 -8.93 -31.61
CA ALA A 662 3.79 -9.57 -32.79
C ALA A 662 3.88 -11.11 -32.80
N PRO A 663 5.03 -11.76 -32.47
CA PRO A 663 5.10 -13.23 -32.42
C PRO A 663 4.19 -13.87 -31.36
N ALA A 664 3.91 -13.15 -30.28
CA ALA A 664 2.99 -13.61 -29.24
C ALA A 664 1.52 -13.42 -29.68
N LEU A 665 1.22 -12.35 -30.44
CA LEU A 665 -0.11 -12.04 -30.97
C LEU A 665 -0.49 -12.95 -32.15
N GLU A 666 0.40 -13.20 -33.10
CA GLU A 666 0.17 -14.12 -34.23
C GLU A 666 -0.07 -15.57 -33.78
N ARG A 667 0.47 -15.95 -32.61
CA ARG A 667 0.26 -17.27 -32.01
C ARG A 667 -0.91 -17.29 -31.01
N ALA A 668 -1.40 -16.12 -30.62
CA ALA A 668 -2.57 -15.96 -29.78
C ALA A 668 -3.87 -15.87 -30.60
N ALA A 669 -3.79 -15.31 -31.81
CA ALA A 669 -4.74 -15.51 -32.91
C ALA A 669 -4.78 -16.99 -33.32
#